data_AF-A0A2C5NAM3-F1
#
_entry.id   AF-A0A2C5NAM3-F1
#
_cell.length_a   1.000
_cell.length_b   1.000
_cell.length_c   1.000
_cell.angle_alpha   90.00
_cell.angle_beta   90.00
_cell.angle_gamma   90.00
#
_symmetry.space_group_name_H-M   'P 1'
#
loop_
_entity.id
_entity.type
_entity.pdbx_description
1 polymer ?
#
loop_
_entity_poly.entity_id
_entity_poly.type
_entity_poly.pdbx_seq_one_letter_code
_entity_poly.pdbx_strand_id
1 'polypeptide(L)'
;NYSGDDAGPAVNEAIAAAKTAAKPVILDFPKATYHFKDSSAIDAQYYISNTTTASETPGGWRKVGLLFKNISDLTIRGNDSTLMFHGVMTPIVFDHATNVNMKSINFDFKRPVMSEMTVAAVGSNYIEMNVHPDSLYKIVNNKLQWTGEVDNNGIPTDNWVARGYANTTQVQEFDPATNKTWRVSNPIASASSVQDMDNRKLRFTYSSAPNLTVGHTYQLRNDSRKEEGAFIYRSKDIMWTGVNFYAAPGLGIVGQYSENLTFDQLNFAPKSGGGRTNASMADFMQISGCKGQITVNNSNFFGAHDDPINVHGTHLQIVDKPAPNQIKVQFKHSQSWGFDAFAVNDSIDFINGSTLLSAGSAVVTGVTRVDDYNILLTLDQNVPSSVTANTYFVENATWNPNVTITGSTFESIATRGILVTTRGNVLIDHNTFNRTEMSAILIADDANSWYESGMVRNVTISNNTFNNTGNSVISIEPSAPSTNPDKTVHSNISISGNTFYKTGGTTSIYAGSINGFNFTNNTAQEGGLQINAQGSKNVKIAGNTFAQNGVTKEITLSNMYTNTDTIDASQSFTITRNNNYVPVVPGSNDIPQSQMTATATSQHSDNEASKALDGDSSSIWHTEWSPMANLPQSVTINLGGTYSIAQLRYLPRQDNSSNGVITGYTISTSTDGITFTNAVSGTWADDKTVKNASFPAVSAKYVKLTATSGHGGYASVAELNIERSTQ
;
A
#
# COMPACT_ATOMS: atom_id res chain seq x y z
N ASN A 1 -7.26 13.85 -44.31
CA ASN A 1 -8.39 13.09 -44.89
C ASN A 1 -8.33 11.68 -44.36
N TYR A 2 -8.99 11.43 -43.23
CA TYR A 2 -9.08 10.10 -42.62
C TYR A 2 -10.19 9.31 -43.33
N SER A 3 -9.89 8.09 -43.83
CA SER A 3 -10.83 7.28 -44.63
C SER A 3 -11.75 6.39 -43.79
N GLY A 4 -11.45 6.21 -42.49
CA GLY A 4 -12.20 5.30 -41.61
C GLY A 4 -11.51 3.96 -41.31
N ASP A 5 -10.43 3.60 -42.01
CA ASP A 5 -9.90 2.23 -41.96
C ASP A 5 -8.86 1.97 -40.86
N ASP A 6 -7.74 2.69 -40.88
CA ASP A 6 -6.69 2.63 -39.85
C ASP A 6 -5.91 3.95 -39.84
N ALA A 7 -5.95 4.65 -38.71
CA ALA A 7 -5.30 5.93 -38.47
C ALA A 7 -3.85 5.77 -38.00
N GLY A 8 -3.45 4.57 -37.55
CA GLY A 8 -2.14 4.32 -36.91
C GLY A 8 -0.95 4.87 -37.72
N PRO A 9 -0.76 4.46 -38.98
CA PRO A 9 0.36 4.93 -39.81
C PRO A 9 0.39 6.46 -39.96
N ALA A 10 -0.73 7.08 -40.29
CA ALA A 10 -0.81 8.53 -40.52
C ALA A 10 -0.57 9.35 -39.23
N VAL A 11 -1.08 8.88 -38.09
CA VAL A 11 -0.86 9.55 -36.80
C VAL A 11 0.59 9.37 -36.35
N ASN A 12 1.20 8.21 -36.57
CA ASN A 12 2.62 8.00 -36.27
C ASN A 12 3.55 8.90 -37.11
N GLU A 13 3.23 9.14 -38.38
CA GLU A 13 3.91 10.16 -39.20
C GLU A 13 3.74 11.57 -38.61
N ALA A 14 2.53 11.92 -38.15
CA ALA A 14 2.29 13.21 -37.51
C ALA A 14 3.06 13.36 -36.18
N ILE A 15 3.20 12.30 -35.39
CA ILE A 15 4.02 12.29 -34.17
C ILE A 15 5.50 12.50 -34.51
N ALA A 16 6.02 11.84 -35.55
CA ALA A 16 7.39 12.03 -36.03
C ALA A 16 7.64 13.47 -36.50
N ALA A 17 6.69 14.07 -37.22
CA ALA A 17 6.75 15.47 -37.62
C ALA A 17 6.71 16.40 -36.39
N ALA A 18 5.81 16.14 -35.43
CA ALA A 18 5.70 16.94 -34.21
C ALA A 18 6.97 16.93 -33.35
N LYS A 19 7.74 15.84 -33.40
CA LYS A 19 9.03 15.73 -32.70
C LYS A 19 10.09 16.68 -33.25
N THR A 20 10.11 16.90 -34.56
CA THR A 20 11.14 17.72 -35.25
C THR A 20 10.70 19.17 -35.48
N ALA A 21 9.41 19.46 -35.34
CA ALA A 21 8.86 20.81 -35.49
C ALA A 21 9.33 21.79 -34.40
N ALA A 22 9.33 23.08 -34.74
CA ALA A 22 9.60 24.16 -33.80
C ALA A 22 8.56 24.17 -32.67
N LYS A 23 9.02 24.31 -31.42
CA LYS A 23 8.18 24.26 -30.22
C LYS A 23 7.59 25.64 -29.87
N PRO A 24 6.39 25.70 -29.27
CA PRO A 24 5.50 24.58 -28.91
C PRO A 24 4.75 23.99 -30.13
N VAL A 25 4.35 22.73 -30.04
CA VAL A 25 3.63 22.01 -31.12
C VAL A 25 2.23 21.61 -30.66
N ILE A 26 1.27 21.67 -31.58
CA ILE A 26 -0.08 21.12 -31.38
C ILE A 26 -0.28 19.95 -32.34
N LEU A 27 -0.58 18.77 -31.80
CA LEU A 27 -1.12 17.65 -32.56
C LEU A 27 -2.65 17.71 -32.43
N ASP A 28 -3.32 18.15 -33.49
CA ASP A 28 -4.75 18.36 -33.52
C ASP A 28 -5.47 17.14 -34.11
N PHE A 29 -6.43 16.60 -33.36
CA PHE A 29 -7.38 15.58 -33.81
C PHE A 29 -8.72 16.27 -34.08
N PRO A 30 -9.06 16.61 -35.33
CA PRO A 30 -10.41 17.06 -35.66
C PRO A 30 -11.46 16.04 -35.20
N LYS A 31 -12.60 16.51 -34.69
CA LYS A 31 -13.64 15.66 -34.09
C LYS A 31 -14.06 14.51 -35.01
N ALA A 32 -13.66 13.30 -34.68
CA ALA A 32 -14.02 12.07 -35.38
C ALA A 32 -13.80 10.84 -34.49
N THR A 33 -14.17 9.67 -35.01
CA THR A 33 -13.69 8.38 -34.48
C THR A 33 -12.51 7.92 -35.33
N TYR A 34 -11.32 7.84 -34.75
CA TYR A 34 -10.12 7.34 -35.39
C TYR A 34 -9.90 5.89 -34.97
N HIS A 35 -9.73 4.99 -35.93
CA HIS A 35 -9.57 3.56 -35.69
C HIS A 35 -8.09 3.20 -35.72
N PHE A 36 -7.61 2.40 -34.76
CA PHE A 36 -6.22 1.96 -34.67
C PHE A 36 -6.18 0.44 -34.59
N LYS A 37 -5.43 -0.20 -35.49
CA LYS A 37 -5.34 -1.67 -35.55
C LYS A 37 -4.04 -2.17 -34.94
N ASP A 38 -4.11 -3.28 -34.22
CA ASP A 38 -2.94 -3.93 -33.62
C ASP A 38 -1.90 -4.39 -34.66
N SER A 39 -2.35 -4.71 -35.87
CA SER A 39 -1.51 -5.04 -37.02
C SER A 39 -0.60 -3.88 -37.47
N SER A 40 -0.96 -2.64 -37.15
CA SER A 40 -0.12 -1.45 -37.39
C SER A 40 0.52 -0.88 -36.12
N ALA A 41 0.31 -1.53 -34.97
CA ALA A 41 0.92 -1.13 -33.70
C ALA A 41 2.43 -1.39 -33.70
N ILE A 42 3.14 -0.56 -32.94
CA ILE A 42 4.59 -0.60 -32.77
C ILE A 42 4.96 -1.70 -31.76
N ASP A 43 5.86 -2.60 -32.12
CA ASP A 43 6.49 -3.49 -31.14
C ASP A 43 7.58 -2.72 -30.39
N ALA A 44 7.42 -2.56 -29.07
CA ALA A 44 8.36 -1.84 -28.23
C ALA A 44 8.65 -2.59 -26.92
N GLN A 45 9.88 -2.45 -26.42
CA GLN A 45 10.30 -3.12 -25.19
C GLN A 45 10.01 -2.24 -23.96
N TYR A 46 9.08 -2.68 -23.11
CA TYR A 46 8.73 -2.04 -21.85
C TYR A 46 8.49 -3.04 -20.73
N TYR A 47 9.27 -2.88 -19.67
CA TYR A 47 9.06 -3.51 -18.38
C TYR A 47 8.15 -2.61 -17.54
N ILE A 48 6.91 -3.04 -17.33
CA ILE A 48 5.86 -2.22 -16.70
C ILE A 48 5.49 -2.88 -15.36
N SER A 49 5.67 -2.13 -14.27
CA SER A 49 5.34 -2.55 -12.90
C SER A 49 3.90 -3.05 -12.80
N ASN A 50 3.65 -4.10 -12.01
CA ASN A 50 2.30 -4.60 -11.66
C ASN A 50 1.49 -5.23 -12.82
N THR A 51 2.12 -5.49 -13.96
CA THR A 51 1.43 -5.96 -15.17
C THR A 51 1.54 -7.47 -15.36
N THR A 52 2.68 -7.94 -15.85
CA THR A 52 2.92 -9.31 -16.28
C THR A 52 4.21 -9.85 -15.73
N THR A 53 4.23 -11.16 -15.56
CA THR A 53 5.45 -11.91 -15.33
C THR A 53 6.32 -11.98 -16.60
N ALA A 54 7.60 -12.32 -16.41
CA ALA A 54 8.54 -12.52 -17.51
C ALA A 54 8.12 -13.64 -18.49
N SER A 55 7.37 -14.63 -18.04
CA SER A 55 6.87 -15.71 -18.91
C SER A 55 5.66 -15.28 -19.74
N GLU A 56 4.81 -14.40 -19.20
CA GLU A 56 3.64 -13.90 -19.93
C GLU A 56 4.00 -12.88 -21.00
N THR A 57 5.07 -12.11 -20.75
CA THR A 57 5.64 -11.13 -21.69
C THR A 57 7.17 -11.25 -21.76
N PRO A 58 7.70 -12.28 -22.45
CA PRO A 58 9.14 -12.49 -22.56
C PRO A 58 9.88 -11.27 -23.10
N GLY A 59 10.92 -10.85 -22.38
CA GLY A 59 11.72 -9.67 -22.73
C GLY A 59 10.99 -8.33 -22.63
N GLY A 60 9.74 -8.29 -22.14
CA GLY A 60 8.98 -7.04 -21.99
C GLY A 60 8.44 -6.47 -23.31
N TRP A 61 8.25 -7.28 -24.37
CA TRP A 61 7.70 -6.80 -25.63
C TRP A 61 6.21 -6.45 -25.54
N ARG A 62 5.84 -5.23 -25.93
CA ARG A 62 4.48 -4.68 -25.94
C ARG A 62 4.06 -4.25 -27.34
N LYS A 63 2.76 -4.32 -27.63
CA LYS A 63 2.13 -3.66 -28.77
C LYS A 63 1.69 -2.26 -28.38
N VAL A 64 2.22 -1.23 -29.03
CA VAL A 64 1.96 0.17 -28.72
C VAL A 64 1.26 0.85 -29.89
N GLY A 65 0.07 1.38 -29.67
CA GLY A 65 -0.68 2.13 -30.69
C GLY A 65 0.04 3.42 -31.08
N LEU A 66 0.24 4.32 -30.11
CA LEU A 66 0.86 5.64 -30.29
C LEU A 66 2.05 5.83 -29.35
N LEU A 67 3.25 6.02 -29.91
CA LEU A 67 4.48 6.17 -29.12
C LEU A 67 5.04 7.60 -29.18
N PHE A 68 4.94 8.32 -28.06
CA PHE A 68 5.48 9.65 -27.85
C PHE A 68 6.83 9.57 -27.11
N LYS A 69 7.90 9.22 -27.84
CA LYS A 69 9.24 9.04 -27.28
C LYS A 69 10.17 10.25 -27.49
N ASN A 70 10.80 10.74 -26.42
CA ASN A 70 11.70 11.91 -26.42
C ASN A 70 11.04 13.14 -27.07
N ILE A 71 9.84 13.50 -26.60
CA ILE A 71 9.08 14.64 -27.13
C ILE A 71 8.89 15.70 -26.05
N SER A 72 8.98 16.98 -26.42
CA SER A 72 8.72 18.09 -25.52
C SER A 72 7.72 19.09 -26.08
N ASP A 73 7.12 19.86 -25.18
CA ASP A 73 6.31 21.06 -25.46
C ASP A 73 5.20 20.78 -26.47
N LEU A 74 4.41 19.74 -26.18
CA LEU A 74 3.36 19.22 -27.04
C LEU A 74 1.98 19.43 -26.41
N THR A 75 1.04 19.91 -27.19
CA THR A 75 -0.39 19.82 -26.88
C THR A 75 -1.08 18.84 -27.82
N ILE A 76 -1.70 17.81 -27.28
CA ILE A 76 -2.62 16.91 -28.00
C ILE A 76 -4.03 17.46 -27.81
N ARG A 77 -4.61 18.02 -28.87
CA ARG A 77 -5.98 18.54 -28.87
C ARG A 77 -6.92 17.51 -29.46
N GLY A 78 -7.73 16.87 -28.62
CA GLY A 78 -8.62 15.79 -29.01
C GLY A 78 -9.94 16.23 -29.66
N ASN A 79 -10.46 17.42 -29.34
CA ASN A 79 -11.75 17.93 -29.84
C ASN A 79 -12.93 16.92 -29.66
N ASP A 80 -12.96 16.22 -28.52
CA ASP A 80 -13.88 15.11 -28.18
C ASP A 80 -13.81 13.91 -29.14
N SER A 81 -12.72 13.77 -29.87
CA SER A 81 -12.49 12.61 -30.74
C SER A 81 -12.40 11.34 -29.93
N THR A 82 -12.80 10.23 -30.55
CA THR A 82 -12.64 8.89 -29.99
C THR A 82 -11.55 8.15 -30.74
N LEU A 83 -10.52 7.70 -30.02
CA LEU A 83 -9.54 6.77 -30.51
C LEU A 83 -10.04 5.35 -30.21
N MET A 84 -10.53 4.66 -31.24
CA MET A 84 -11.11 3.33 -31.18
C MET A 84 -10.06 2.29 -31.55
N PHE A 85 -9.69 1.44 -30.60
CA PHE A 85 -8.65 0.43 -30.78
C PHE A 85 -9.27 -0.92 -31.16
N HIS A 86 -8.65 -1.59 -32.13
CA HIS A 86 -8.98 -2.92 -32.64
C HIS A 86 -7.86 -3.89 -32.29
N GLY A 87 -8.21 -4.98 -31.62
CA GLY A 87 -7.25 -5.89 -30.98
C GLY A 87 -6.74 -5.40 -29.62
N VAL A 88 -5.71 -6.08 -29.10
CA VAL A 88 -5.13 -5.81 -27.77
C VAL A 88 -3.77 -5.15 -27.94
N MET A 89 -3.67 -3.90 -27.48
CA MET A 89 -2.44 -3.10 -27.50
C MET A 89 -2.51 -2.05 -26.40
N THR A 90 -1.36 -1.52 -25.99
CA THR A 90 -1.28 -0.31 -25.17
C THR A 90 -1.57 0.91 -26.07
N PRO A 91 -2.72 1.61 -25.91
CA PRO A 91 -3.13 2.70 -26.79
C PRO A 91 -2.09 3.79 -26.98
N ILE A 92 -1.47 4.22 -25.88
CA ILE A 92 -0.60 5.39 -25.88
C ILE A 92 0.52 5.26 -24.85
N VAL A 93 1.74 5.62 -25.27
CA VAL A 93 2.93 5.62 -24.43
C VAL A 93 3.63 6.97 -24.51
N PHE A 94 3.94 7.55 -23.35
CA PHE A 94 4.84 8.68 -23.21
C PHE A 94 6.15 8.19 -22.59
N ASP A 95 7.24 8.26 -23.35
CA ASP A 95 8.55 7.72 -22.98
C ASP A 95 9.59 8.84 -23.03
N HIS A 96 10.08 9.29 -21.87
CA HIS A 96 10.94 10.47 -21.76
C HIS A 96 10.31 11.72 -22.41
N ALA A 97 9.01 11.92 -22.19
CA ALA A 97 8.29 13.10 -22.62
C ALA A 97 8.38 14.22 -21.57
N THR A 98 8.36 15.49 -21.99
CA THR A 98 8.41 16.64 -21.08
C THR A 98 7.42 17.73 -21.48
N ASN A 99 6.66 18.27 -20.54
CA ASN A 99 5.68 19.33 -20.81
C ASN A 99 4.67 18.93 -21.91
N VAL A 100 3.88 17.88 -21.63
CA VAL A 100 2.85 17.39 -22.56
C VAL A 100 1.46 17.59 -21.98
N ASN A 101 0.60 18.22 -22.78
CA ASN A 101 -0.77 18.54 -22.41
C ASN A 101 -1.74 17.76 -23.32
N MET A 102 -2.63 16.94 -22.77
CA MET A 102 -3.66 16.21 -23.53
C MET A 102 -5.05 16.68 -23.10
N LYS A 103 -5.91 17.01 -24.07
CA LYS A 103 -7.24 17.59 -23.76
C LYS A 103 -8.36 16.99 -24.59
N SER A 104 -9.49 16.71 -23.95
CA SER A 104 -10.77 16.37 -24.60
C SER A 104 -10.65 15.24 -25.61
N ILE A 105 -10.25 14.05 -25.16
CA ILE A 105 -10.06 12.87 -26.02
C ILE A 105 -10.57 11.61 -25.32
N ASN A 106 -11.08 10.66 -26.11
CA ASN A 106 -11.68 9.43 -25.59
C ASN A 106 -10.91 8.21 -26.10
N PHE A 107 -10.63 7.26 -25.23
CA PHE A 107 -10.07 5.95 -25.55
C PHE A 107 -11.14 4.88 -25.38
N ASP A 108 -11.31 4.01 -26.38
CA ASP A 108 -12.22 2.87 -26.30
C ASP A 108 -11.68 1.69 -27.11
N PHE A 109 -12.19 0.50 -26.84
CA PHE A 109 -11.86 -0.71 -27.57
C PHE A 109 -13.11 -1.25 -28.24
N LYS A 110 -12.98 -1.62 -29.52
CA LYS A 110 -14.09 -2.21 -30.27
C LYS A 110 -14.54 -3.53 -29.66
N ARG A 111 -13.57 -4.32 -29.20
CA ARG A 111 -13.75 -5.52 -28.39
C ARG A 111 -12.84 -5.45 -27.16
N PRO A 112 -13.37 -5.03 -25.99
CA PRO A 112 -12.60 -5.01 -24.75
C PRO A 112 -12.11 -6.41 -24.34
N VAL A 113 -11.11 -6.52 -23.48
CA VAL A 113 -10.60 -7.82 -23.00
C VAL A 113 -11.52 -8.52 -21.99
N MET A 114 -12.47 -7.78 -21.40
CA MET A 114 -13.48 -8.30 -20.48
C MET A 114 -14.75 -8.64 -21.24
N SER A 115 -15.45 -9.69 -20.80
CA SER A 115 -16.75 -10.08 -21.33
C SER A 115 -17.84 -9.89 -20.29
N GLU A 116 -19.06 -9.58 -20.72
CA GLU A 116 -20.21 -9.39 -19.85
C GLU A 116 -21.40 -10.24 -20.32
N MET A 117 -22.11 -10.84 -19.36
CA MET A 117 -23.38 -11.52 -19.60
C MET A 117 -24.38 -11.21 -18.48
N THR A 118 -25.63 -10.96 -18.83
CA THR A 118 -26.71 -10.67 -17.87
C THR A 118 -27.60 -11.89 -17.68
N VAL A 119 -27.93 -12.23 -16.43
CA VAL A 119 -28.80 -13.37 -16.10
C VAL A 119 -30.22 -13.11 -16.63
N ALA A 120 -30.70 -13.99 -17.50
CA ALA A 120 -32.03 -13.93 -18.10
C ALA A 120 -33.04 -14.85 -17.40
N ALA A 121 -32.60 -16.04 -16.96
CA ALA A 121 -33.43 -17.00 -16.24
C ALA A 121 -32.57 -17.98 -15.42
N VAL A 122 -33.14 -18.51 -14.34
CA VAL A 122 -32.53 -19.56 -13.53
C VAL A 122 -33.56 -20.68 -13.33
N GLY A 123 -33.24 -21.88 -13.80
CA GLY A 123 -34.01 -23.10 -13.57
C GLY A 123 -33.30 -24.03 -12.58
N SER A 124 -33.85 -25.21 -12.32
CA SER A 124 -33.25 -26.18 -11.39
C SER A 124 -31.91 -26.76 -11.88
N ASN A 125 -31.76 -26.91 -13.20
CA ASN A 125 -30.61 -27.53 -13.86
C ASN A 125 -30.06 -26.69 -15.02
N TYR A 126 -30.49 -25.42 -15.16
CA TYR A 126 -29.98 -24.52 -16.18
C TYR A 126 -29.94 -23.07 -15.70
N ILE A 127 -29.09 -22.27 -16.32
CA ILE A 127 -29.21 -20.80 -16.33
C ILE A 127 -29.25 -20.33 -17.79
N GLU A 128 -29.90 -19.21 -18.01
CA GLU A 128 -29.87 -18.49 -19.29
C GLU A 128 -29.22 -17.13 -19.10
N MET A 129 -28.35 -16.74 -20.01
CA MET A 129 -27.64 -15.48 -19.96
C MET A 129 -27.66 -14.77 -21.31
N ASN A 130 -27.90 -13.46 -21.31
CA ASN A 130 -27.79 -12.61 -22.48
C ASN A 130 -26.37 -12.06 -22.57
N VAL A 131 -25.65 -12.35 -23.65
CA VAL A 131 -24.28 -11.89 -23.85
C VAL A 131 -24.27 -10.46 -24.36
N HIS A 132 -23.51 -9.57 -23.70
CA HIS A 132 -23.37 -8.18 -24.09
C HIS A 132 -22.87 -8.05 -25.55
N PRO A 133 -23.37 -7.08 -26.36
CA PRO A 133 -22.97 -6.90 -27.76
C PRO A 133 -21.46 -6.87 -28.05
N ASP A 134 -20.69 -6.24 -27.16
CA ASP A 134 -19.22 -6.14 -27.29
C ASP A 134 -18.47 -7.39 -26.79
N SER A 135 -19.17 -8.42 -26.30
CA SER A 135 -18.58 -9.69 -25.86
C SER A 135 -18.71 -10.76 -26.93
N LEU A 136 -17.72 -10.83 -27.83
CA LEU A 136 -17.73 -11.78 -28.96
C LEU A 136 -17.41 -13.20 -28.49
N TYR A 137 -18.09 -14.19 -29.05
CA TYR A 137 -17.99 -15.58 -28.63
C TYR A 137 -18.30 -16.58 -29.74
N LYS A 138 -17.92 -17.84 -29.50
CA LYS A 138 -18.38 -19.02 -30.23
C LYS A 138 -18.58 -20.20 -29.28
N ILE A 139 -19.32 -21.22 -29.73
CA ILE A 139 -19.46 -22.49 -29.01
C ILE A 139 -18.55 -23.52 -29.65
N VAL A 140 -17.65 -24.11 -28.88
CA VAL A 140 -16.73 -25.17 -29.32
C VAL A 140 -16.85 -26.33 -28.34
N ASN A 141 -17.11 -27.54 -28.83
CA ASN A 141 -17.24 -28.75 -28.01
C ASN A 141 -18.18 -28.56 -26.81
N ASN A 142 -19.36 -27.97 -27.04
CA ASN A 142 -20.37 -27.65 -26.02
C ASN A 142 -19.88 -26.73 -24.89
N LYS A 143 -18.86 -25.91 -25.15
CA LYS A 143 -18.28 -24.95 -24.21
C LYS A 143 -18.20 -23.56 -24.82
N LEU A 144 -18.36 -22.54 -23.97
CA LEU A 144 -18.25 -21.14 -24.37
C LEU A 144 -16.78 -20.80 -24.59
N GLN A 145 -16.49 -20.16 -25.73
CA GLN A 145 -15.21 -19.56 -26.00
C GLN A 145 -15.36 -18.10 -26.41
N TRP A 146 -14.82 -17.19 -25.61
CA TRP A 146 -14.67 -15.78 -25.96
C TRP A 146 -13.71 -15.60 -27.12
N THR A 147 -13.98 -14.65 -28.01
CA THR A 147 -13.17 -14.34 -29.19
C THR A 147 -12.90 -12.83 -29.33
N GLY A 148 -11.92 -12.51 -30.18
CA GLY A 148 -11.73 -11.17 -30.73
C GLY A 148 -12.60 -10.90 -31.94
N GLU A 149 -12.22 -9.86 -32.67
CA GLU A 149 -12.81 -9.45 -33.94
C GLU A 149 -12.46 -10.43 -35.06
N VAL A 150 -13.44 -10.74 -35.91
CA VAL A 150 -13.31 -11.65 -37.04
C VAL A 150 -13.81 -11.00 -38.33
N ASP A 151 -13.29 -11.44 -39.47
CA ASP A 151 -13.80 -11.05 -40.78
C ASP A 151 -15.14 -11.76 -41.09
N ASN A 152 -15.71 -11.47 -42.26
CA ASN A 152 -16.97 -12.08 -42.72
C ASN A 152 -16.89 -13.61 -42.90
N ASN A 153 -15.68 -14.19 -42.93
CA ASN A 153 -15.45 -15.63 -43.04
C ASN A 153 -15.17 -16.27 -41.66
N GLY A 154 -15.23 -15.49 -40.56
CA GLY A 154 -14.93 -15.96 -39.22
C GLY A 154 -13.44 -16.10 -38.92
N ILE A 155 -12.56 -15.53 -39.75
CA ILE A 155 -11.11 -15.53 -39.55
C ILE A 155 -10.74 -14.40 -38.58
N PRO A 156 -9.92 -14.65 -37.53
CA PRO A 156 -9.45 -13.61 -36.62
C PRO A 156 -8.76 -12.47 -37.38
N THR A 157 -9.12 -11.24 -37.03
CA THR A 157 -8.55 -10.00 -37.59
C THR A 157 -7.66 -9.25 -36.61
N ASP A 158 -7.56 -9.77 -35.38
CA ASP A 158 -6.79 -9.20 -34.29
C ASP A 158 -5.96 -10.27 -33.58
N ASN A 159 -5.11 -9.81 -32.67
CA ASN A 159 -4.24 -10.61 -31.81
C ASN A 159 -4.96 -11.12 -30.55
N TRP A 160 -6.30 -11.01 -30.50
CA TRP A 160 -7.10 -11.46 -29.37
C TRP A 160 -7.07 -12.99 -29.37
N VAL A 161 -6.08 -13.54 -28.69
CA VAL A 161 -5.92 -14.98 -28.56
C VAL A 161 -7.02 -15.51 -27.63
N ALA A 162 -8.12 -15.94 -28.24
CA ALA A 162 -9.31 -16.53 -27.63
C ALA A 162 -8.96 -17.53 -26.52
N ARG A 163 -9.13 -17.11 -25.26
CA ARG A 163 -8.76 -17.88 -24.07
C ARG A 163 -9.95 -18.52 -23.32
N GLY A 164 -11.09 -18.76 -23.96
CA GLY A 164 -12.12 -19.72 -23.48
C GLY A 164 -12.79 -19.44 -22.11
N TYR A 165 -13.78 -20.23 -21.71
CA TYR A 165 -14.21 -20.32 -20.30
C TYR A 165 -13.08 -20.85 -19.39
N ALA A 166 -12.14 -21.62 -19.97
CA ALA A 166 -11.06 -22.30 -19.25
C ALA A 166 -10.01 -21.34 -18.66
N ASN A 167 -9.90 -20.10 -19.15
CA ASN A 167 -8.99 -19.09 -18.59
C ASN A 167 -9.72 -17.87 -18.02
N THR A 168 -11.03 -17.95 -17.76
CA THR A 168 -11.67 -16.97 -16.90
C THR A 168 -11.22 -17.23 -15.46
N THR A 169 -10.25 -16.44 -15.01
CA THR A 169 -9.65 -16.56 -13.67
C THR A 169 -10.31 -15.65 -12.65
N GLN A 170 -10.97 -14.57 -13.10
CA GLN A 170 -11.63 -13.61 -12.21
C GLN A 170 -13.02 -13.24 -12.74
N VAL A 171 -14.00 -13.18 -11.84
CA VAL A 171 -15.39 -12.82 -12.13
C VAL A 171 -15.93 -11.85 -11.09
N GLN A 172 -16.71 -10.88 -11.56
CA GLN A 172 -17.48 -9.97 -10.72
C GLN A 172 -18.95 -10.02 -11.06
N GLU A 173 -19.79 -9.81 -10.06
CA GLU A 173 -21.23 -9.65 -10.21
C GLU A 173 -21.60 -8.20 -9.97
N PHE A 174 -22.42 -7.64 -10.85
CA PHE A 174 -22.93 -6.28 -10.80
C PHE A 174 -24.45 -6.30 -10.63
N ASP A 175 -24.92 -5.60 -9.60
CA ASP A 175 -26.33 -5.31 -9.35
C ASP A 175 -26.70 -3.93 -9.94
N PRO A 176 -27.50 -3.89 -11.03
CA PRO A 176 -27.91 -2.65 -11.67
C PRO A 176 -28.90 -1.81 -10.84
N ALA A 177 -29.56 -2.38 -9.83
CA ALA A 177 -30.49 -1.63 -8.98
C ALA A 177 -29.75 -0.75 -7.97
N THR A 178 -28.56 -1.18 -7.54
CA THR A 178 -27.78 -0.51 -6.50
C THR A 178 -26.44 0.03 -7.00
N ASN A 179 -26.04 -0.25 -8.25
CA ASN A 179 -24.69 0.01 -8.77
C ASN A 179 -23.59 -0.61 -7.89
N LYS A 180 -23.86 -1.78 -7.34
CA LYS A 180 -22.91 -2.50 -6.49
C LYS A 180 -22.21 -3.59 -7.30
N THR A 181 -20.90 -3.75 -7.11
CA THR A 181 -20.10 -4.82 -7.72
C THR A 181 -19.32 -5.57 -6.66
N TRP A 182 -19.25 -6.90 -6.74
CA TRP A 182 -18.44 -7.73 -5.85
C TRP A 182 -17.81 -8.92 -6.58
N ARG A 183 -16.71 -9.45 -6.02
CA ARG A 183 -16.04 -10.65 -6.57
C ARG A 183 -16.87 -11.90 -6.27
N VAL A 184 -17.00 -12.77 -7.26
CA VAL A 184 -17.74 -14.04 -7.17
C VAL A 184 -16.98 -15.17 -7.85
N SER A 185 -17.37 -16.42 -7.56
CA SER A 185 -16.89 -17.56 -8.32
C SER A 185 -17.47 -17.55 -9.75
N ASN A 186 -16.76 -18.19 -10.67
CA ASN A 186 -17.20 -18.26 -12.07
C ASN A 186 -18.47 -19.14 -12.19
N PRO A 187 -19.65 -18.57 -12.52
CA PRO A 187 -20.91 -19.31 -12.52
C PRO A 187 -21.01 -20.33 -13.67
N ILE A 188 -20.19 -20.19 -14.72
CA ILE A 188 -20.21 -21.09 -15.89
C ILE A 188 -19.13 -22.18 -15.83
N ALA A 189 -18.26 -22.17 -14.83
CA ALA A 189 -17.15 -23.13 -14.71
C ALA A 189 -17.65 -24.58 -14.58
N SER A 190 -18.75 -24.80 -13.85
CA SER A 190 -19.34 -26.12 -13.60
C SER A 190 -20.40 -26.55 -14.61
N ALA A 191 -20.70 -25.73 -15.63
CA ALA A 191 -21.69 -26.07 -16.64
C ALA A 191 -21.27 -27.33 -17.45
N SER A 192 -22.17 -28.30 -17.59
CA SER A 192 -21.94 -29.52 -18.37
C SER A 192 -21.97 -29.27 -19.87
N SER A 193 -22.83 -28.35 -20.33
CA SER A 193 -22.91 -27.93 -21.72
C SER A 193 -23.40 -26.49 -21.83
N VAL A 194 -23.09 -25.82 -22.94
CA VAL A 194 -23.74 -24.57 -23.34
C VAL A 194 -24.37 -24.74 -24.73
N GLN A 195 -25.56 -24.17 -24.88
CA GLN A 195 -26.28 -24.05 -26.14
C GLN A 195 -26.47 -22.57 -26.47
N ASP A 196 -26.19 -22.19 -27.71
CA ASP A 196 -26.62 -20.91 -28.26
C ASP A 196 -28.10 -21.00 -28.65
N MET A 197 -28.92 -20.11 -28.11
CA MET A 197 -30.36 -20.05 -28.27
C MET A 197 -30.79 -18.90 -29.20
N ASP A 198 -29.86 -18.45 -30.04
CA ASP A 198 -29.98 -17.29 -30.90
C ASP A 198 -30.10 -15.97 -30.13
N ASN A 199 -30.00 -14.83 -30.84
CA ASN A 199 -30.10 -13.48 -30.28
C ASN A 199 -29.16 -13.25 -29.08
N ARG A 200 -27.96 -13.88 -29.11
CA ARG A 200 -26.94 -13.79 -28.05
C ARG A 200 -27.40 -14.33 -26.69
N LYS A 201 -28.41 -15.20 -26.68
CA LYS A 201 -28.89 -15.86 -25.48
C LYS A 201 -28.24 -17.23 -25.36
N LEU A 202 -27.52 -17.46 -24.28
CA LEU A 202 -26.87 -18.74 -24.00
C LEU A 202 -27.57 -19.47 -22.88
N ARG A 203 -27.81 -20.78 -23.06
CA ARG A 203 -28.28 -21.66 -22.00
C ARG A 203 -27.14 -22.56 -21.54
N PHE A 204 -26.79 -22.46 -20.26
CA PHE A 204 -25.82 -23.36 -19.62
C PHE A 204 -26.58 -24.41 -18.82
N THR A 205 -26.23 -25.67 -19.01
CA THR A 205 -26.84 -26.83 -18.33
C THR A 205 -25.94 -27.30 -17.19
N TYR A 206 -26.54 -27.78 -16.11
CA TYR A 206 -25.86 -28.27 -14.91
C TYR A 206 -26.55 -29.55 -14.40
N SER A 207 -25.91 -30.27 -13.49
CA SER A 207 -26.63 -31.24 -12.63
C SER A 207 -27.54 -30.51 -11.63
N SER A 208 -27.07 -29.39 -11.09
CA SER A 208 -27.82 -28.43 -10.29
C SER A 208 -27.30 -27.03 -10.59
N ALA A 209 -28.20 -26.12 -10.96
CA ALA A 209 -27.81 -24.76 -11.35
C ALA A 209 -27.31 -23.95 -10.14
N PRO A 210 -26.33 -23.05 -10.34
CA PRO A 210 -25.97 -22.07 -9.30
C PRO A 210 -27.13 -21.12 -9.04
N ASN A 211 -27.24 -20.62 -7.81
CA ASN A 211 -28.25 -19.63 -7.44
C ASN A 211 -27.78 -18.23 -7.88
N LEU A 212 -28.40 -17.69 -8.93
CA LEU A 212 -28.09 -16.36 -9.47
C LEU A 212 -29.34 -15.48 -9.47
N THR A 213 -29.16 -14.17 -9.49
CA THR A 213 -30.27 -13.20 -9.54
C THR A 213 -30.54 -12.76 -10.97
N VAL A 214 -31.79 -12.90 -11.44
CA VAL A 214 -32.21 -12.42 -12.76
C VAL A 214 -32.00 -10.90 -12.87
N GLY A 215 -31.41 -10.45 -13.96
CA GLY A 215 -31.08 -9.04 -14.21
C GLY A 215 -29.68 -8.62 -13.74
N HIS A 216 -29.00 -9.39 -12.89
CA HIS A 216 -27.61 -9.11 -12.54
C HIS A 216 -26.67 -9.41 -13.71
N THR A 217 -25.57 -8.66 -13.80
CA THR A 217 -24.56 -8.81 -14.86
C THR A 217 -23.28 -9.40 -14.30
N TYR A 218 -22.75 -10.41 -14.98
CA TYR A 218 -21.48 -11.05 -14.65
C TYR A 218 -20.41 -10.56 -15.60
N GLN A 219 -19.31 -10.06 -15.03
CA GLN A 219 -18.15 -9.51 -15.71
C GLN A 219 -17.01 -10.54 -15.61
N LEU A 220 -16.47 -10.99 -16.74
CA LEU A 220 -15.53 -12.11 -16.83
C LEU A 220 -14.22 -11.66 -17.47
N ARG A 221 -13.09 -12.02 -16.87
CA ARG A 221 -11.77 -11.74 -17.44
C ARG A 221 -10.75 -12.86 -17.21
N ASN A 222 -9.68 -12.81 -18.00
CA ASN A 222 -8.37 -13.35 -17.66
C ASN A 222 -7.58 -12.26 -16.91
N ASP A 223 -6.77 -12.63 -15.93
CA ASP A 223 -6.03 -11.71 -15.06
C ASP A 223 -4.63 -11.34 -15.54
N SER A 224 -4.17 -11.91 -16.66
CA SER A 224 -2.91 -11.55 -17.32
C SER A 224 -2.96 -10.15 -17.96
N ARG A 225 -2.30 -9.16 -17.35
CA ARG A 225 -2.24 -7.74 -17.78
C ARG A 225 -1.11 -7.50 -18.79
N LYS A 226 -1.37 -7.88 -20.05
CA LYS A 226 -0.36 -7.81 -21.12
C LYS A 226 -0.13 -6.42 -21.69
N GLU A 227 -1.20 -5.66 -21.78
CA GLU A 227 -1.25 -4.34 -22.37
C GLU A 227 -2.09 -3.44 -21.46
N GLU A 228 -1.74 -2.16 -21.39
CA GLU A 228 -2.30 -1.19 -20.44
C GLU A 228 -3.04 -0.08 -21.17
N GLY A 229 -3.93 0.68 -20.54
CA GLY A 229 -4.65 1.78 -21.19
C GLY A 229 -3.74 2.95 -21.58
N ALA A 230 -2.69 3.20 -20.81
CA ALA A 230 -1.62 4.15 -21.11
C ALA A 230 -0.38 3.88 -20.25
N PHE A 231 0.79 4.21 -20.80
CA PHE A 231 2.05 4.14 -20.05
C PHE A 231 2.80 5.49 -20.10
N ILE A 232 3.13 6.02 -18.93
CA ILE A 232 3.90 7.26 -18.77
C ILE A 232 5.20 6.89 -18.06
N TYR A 233 6.28 6.81 -18.85
CA TYR A 233 7.58 6.31 -18.41
C TYR A 233 8.64 7.41 -18.48
N ARG A 234 9.39 7.59 -17.38
CA ARG A 234 10.53 8.53 -17.31
C ARG A 234 10.18 9.93 -17.84
N SER A 235 8.92 10.32 -17.67
CA SER A 235 8.37 11.54 -18.26
C SER A 235 8.12 12.58 -17.18
N LYS A 236 8.01 13.84 -17.58
CA LYS A 236 7.89 14.96 -16.66
C LYS A 236 6.86 15.98 -17.13
N ASP A 237 6.11 16.57 -16.20
CA ASP A 237 5.16 17.65 -16.45
C ASP A 237 4.10 17.22 -17.51
N ILE A 238 3.32 16.19 -17.15
CA ILE A 238 2.25 15.65 -17.99
C ILE A 238 0.90 16.09 -17.42
N MET A 239 0.08 16.73 -18.23
CA MET A 239 -1.23 17.24 -17.82
C MET A 239 -2.34 16.78 -18.75
N TRP A 240 -3.33 16.07 -18.21
CA TRP A 240 -4.50 15.60 -18.94
C TRP A 240 -5.76 16.28 -18.41
N THR A 241 -6.62 16.76 -19.31
CA THR A 241 -7.88 17.41 -18.95
C THR A 241 -9.03 16.89 -19.80
N GLY A 242 -10.10 16.38 -19.17
CA GLY A 242 -11.28 15.89 -19.90
C GLY A 242 -10.95 14.67 -20.76
N VAL A 243 -10.16 13.74 -20.24
CA VAL A 243 -9.77 12.51 -20.94
C VAL A 243 -10.68 11.37 -20.48
N ASN A 244 -11.26 10.62 -21.42
CA ASN A 244 -12.16 9.51 -21.13
C ASN A 244 -11.51 8.18 -21.49
N PHE A 245 -11.62 7.19 -20.62
CA PHE A 245 -11.33 5.79 -20.91
C PHE A 245 -12.62 4.99 -20.74
N TYR A 246 -13.21 4.60 -21.88
CA TYR A 246 -14.41 3.76 -21.91
C TYR A 246 -14.10 2.27 -21.77
N ALA A 247 -12.86 1.88 -22.10
CA ALA A 247 -12.28 0.57 -21.81
C ALA A 247 -10.75 0.67 -21.69
N ALA A 248 -10.16 -0.14 -20.82
CA ALA A 248 -8.72 -0.38 -20.74
C ALA A 248 -8.42 -1.89 -20.78
N PRO A 249 -7.39 -2.34 -21.51
CA PRO A 249 -7.06 -3.75 -21.70
C PRO A 249 -6.29 -4.37 -20.52
N GLY A 250 -5.98 -3.58 -19.48
CA GLY A 250 -5.14 -3.91 -18.33
C GLY A 250 -5.36 -2.91 -17.20
N LEU A 251 -4.28 -2.47 -16.57
CA LEU A 251 -4.26 -1.24 -15.78
C LEU A 251 -4.63 -0.07 -16.70
N GLY A 252 -5.34 0.92 -16.18
CA GLY A 252 -5.77 2.09 -16.96
C GLY A 252 -4.60 2.98 -17.34
N ILE A 253 -4.02 3.70 -16.39
CA ILE A 253 -2.83 4.55 -16.59
C ILE A 253 -1.73 4.03 -15.67
N VAL A 254 -0.59 3.67 -16.24
CA VAL A 254 0.62 3.36 -15.46
C VAL A 254 1.59 4.52 -15.55
N GLY A 255 1.72 5.27 -14.46
CA GLY A 255 2.80 6.24 -14.26
C GLY A 255 3.98 5.55 -13.61
N GLN A 256 5.13 5.48 -14.30
CA GLN A 256 6.31 4.78 -13.83
C GLN A 256 7.55 5.66 -13.90
N TYR A 257 8.23 5.86 -12.78
CA TYR A 257 9.44 6.69 -12.66
C TYR A 257 9.32 8.05 -13.36
N SER A 258 8.16 8.69 -13.18
CA SER A 258 7.81 9.97 -13.80
C SER A 258 7.59 11.05 -12.74
N GLU A 259 7.62 12.32 -13.16
CA GLU A 259 7.57 13.49 -12.29
C GLU A 259 6.44 14.44 -12.71
N ASN A 260 5.68 14.98 -11.75
CA ASN A 260 4.63 15.97 -12.00
C ASN A 260 3.55 15.51 -13.00
N LEU A 261 2.61 14.69 -12.52
CA LEU A 261 1.50 14.16 -13.33
C LEU A 261 0.18 14.77 -12.82
N THR A 262 -0.56 15.44 -13.70
CA THR A 262 -1.84 16.06 -13.36
C THR A 262 -2.95 15.50 -14.25
N PHE A 263 -4.01 15.00 -13.63
CA PHE A 263 -5.21 14.48 -14.28
C PHE A 263 -6.41 15.25 -13.72
N ASP A 264 -7.06 16.04 -14.56
CA ASP A 264 -8.27 16.79 -14.19
C ASP A 264 -9.42 16.34 -15.08
N GLN A 265 -10.60 16.13 -14.49
CA GLN A 265 -11.77 15.65 -15.22
C GLN A 265 -11.48 14.36 -16.00
N LEU A 266 -10.72 13.44 -15.37
CA LEU A 266 -10.51 12.10 -15.90
C LEU A 266 -11.80 11.30 -15.70
N ASN A 267 -12.20 10.54 -16.70
CA ASN A 267 -13.37 9.68 -16.60
C ASN A 267 -13.04 8.26 -17.06
N PHE A 268 -12.86 7.38 -16.08
CA PHE A 268 -12.80 5.94 -16.28
C PHE A 268 -14.19 5.37 -16.00
N ALA A 269 -14.98 5.18 -17.05
CA ALA A 269 -16.32 4.66 -16.95
C ALA A 269 -16.75 4.13 -18.32
N PRO A 270 -17.58 3.08 -18.40
CA PRO A 270 -18.11 2.64 -19.69
C PRO A 270 -18.87 3.77 -20.38
N LYS A 271 -18.84 3.78 -21.72
CA LYS A 271 -19.57 4.78 -22.49
C LYS A 271 -21.06 4.73 -22.15
N SER A 272 -21.61 5.87 -21.73
CA SER A 272 -23.04 5.99 -21.40
C SER A 272 -23.94 5.53 -22.56
N GLY A 273 -24.99 4.77 -22.23
CA GLY A 273 -25.89 4.14 -23.19
C GLY A 273 -25.33 2.90 -23.91
N GLY A 274 -24.06 2.54 -23.66
CA GLY A 274 -23.40 1.39 -24.30
C GLY A 274 -23.71 0.03 -23.67
N GLY A 275 -24.30 0.00 -22.47
CA GLY A 275 -24.71 -1.24 -21.79
C GLY A 275 -23.62 -1.96 -20.97
N ARG A 276 -22.33 -1.67 -21.25
CA ARG A 276 -21.19 -2.14 -20.44
C ARG A 276 -21.28 -1.64 -19.00
N THR A 277 -20.82 -2.47 -18.08
CA THR A 277 -20.82 -2.21 -16.63
C THR A 277 -19.41 -2.15 -16.04
N ASN A 278 -18.38 -2.44 -16.85
CA ASN A 278 -16.97 -2.37 -16.49
C ASN A 278 -16.13 -1.62 -17.53
N ALA A 279 -15.17 -0.82 -17.05
CA ALA A 279 -14.26 -0.02 -17.88
C ALA A 279 -12.81 -0.50 -17.85
N SER A 280 -12.40 -1.31 -16.87
CA SER A 280 -11.02 -1.79 -16.76
C SER A 280 -10.96 -3.16 -16.12
N MET A 281 -10.04 -4.00 -16.62
CA MET A 281 -9.83 -5.33 -16.08
C MET A 281 -8.97 -5.33 -14.81
N ALA A 282 -8.33 -4.20 -14.49
CA ALA A 282 -7.50 -4.03 -13.31
C ALA A 282 -7.67 -2.61 -12.74
N ASP A 283 -6.63 -2.07 -12.13
CA ASP A 283 -6.64 -0.73 -11.54
C ASP A 283 -6.88 0.35 -12.62
N PHE A 284 -7.46 1.51 -12.27
CA PHE A 284 -7.56 2.62 -13.23
C PHE A 284 -6.28 3.43 -13.30
N MET A 285 -5.59 3.62 -12.18
CA MET A 285 -4.34 4.36 -12.11
C MET A 285 -3.35 3.65 -11.21
N GLN A 286 -2.19 3.31 -11.76
CA GLN A 286 -1.05 2.71 -11.07
C GLN A 286 0.13 3.68 -11.15
N ILE A 287 0.48 4.32 -10.04
CA ILE A 287 1.56 5.31 -9.93
C ILE A 287 2.71 4.65 -9.17
N SER A 288 3.63 4.04 -9.92
CA SER A 288 4.74 3.24 -9.40
C SER A 288 6.06 4.04 -9.48
N GLY A 289 6.66 4.31 -8.32
CA GLY A 289 7.97 4.94 -8.20
C GLY A 289 8.04 6.33 -8.85
N CYS A 290 6.98 7.15 -8.77
CA CYS A 290 6.98 8.52 -9.28
C CYS A 290 7.49 9.55 -8.25
N LYS A 291 7.66 10.82 -8.63
CA LYS A 291 8.06 11.90 -7.72
C LYS A 291 7.42 13.24 -8.07
N GLY A 292 7.72 14.27 -7.28
CA GLY A 292 7.13 15.60 -7.49
C GLY A 292 5.67 15.62 -7.06
N GLN A 293 4.79 16.22 -7.87
CA GLN A 293 3.35 16.31 -7.56
C GLN A 293 2.52 15.36 -8.44
N ILE A 294 1.68 14.55 -7.82
CA ILE A 294 0.66 13.75 -8.51
C ILE A 294 -0.71 14.29 -8.11
N THR A 295 -1.48 14.72 -9.11
CA THR A 295 -2.77 15.39 -8.88
C THR A 295 -3.86 14.69 -9.67
N VAL A 296 -4.95 14.31 -9.00
CA VAL A 296 -6.16 13.75 -9.59
C VAL A 296 -7.35 14.56 -9.09
N ASN A 297 -7.96 15.35 -9.98
CA ASN A 297 -9.02 16.27 -9.60
C ASN A 297 -10.29 16.00 -10.40
N ASN A 298 -11.45 16.22 -9.77
CA ASN A 298 -12.75 16.30 -10.43
C ASN A 298 -13.06 15.09 -11.32
N SER A 299 -12.60 13.89 -10.92
CA SER A 299 -12.55 12.71 -11.77
C SER A 299 -13.63 11.70 -11.39
N ASN A 300 -14.04 10.87 -12.35
CA ASN A 300 -15.03 9.83 -12.19
C ASN A 300 -14.42 8.45 -12.44
N PHE A 301 -14.58 7.55 -11.48
CA PHE A 301 -14.09 6.18 -11.51
C PHE A 301 -15.27 5.24 -11.28
N PHE A 302 -15.71 4.56 -12.34
CA PHE A 302 -16.86 3.66 -12.33
C PHE A 302 -16.52 2.30 -12.96
N GLY A 303 -16.71 1.23 -12.20
CA GLY A 303 -16.63 -0.14 -12.72
C GLY A 303 -15.20 -0.58 -13.03
N ALA A 304 -14.32 -0.58 -12.02
CA ALA A 304 -13.01 -1.22 -12.11
C ALA A 304 -13.05 -2.66 -11.59
N HIS A 305 -12.21 -3.53 -12.14
CA HIS A 305 -12.02 -4.87 -11.59
C HIS A 305 -10.99 -4.94 -10.45
N ASP A 306 -10.26 -3.84 -10.22
CA ASP A 306 -9.33 -3.63 -9.12
C ASP A 306 -9.38 -2.16 -8.69
N ASP A 307 -8.35 -1.63 -8.03
CA ASP A 307 -8.44 -0.33 -7.36
C ASP A 307 -8.45 0.84 -8.37
N PRO A 308 -9.31 1.85 -8.21
CA PRO A 308 -9.23 3.04 -9.02
C PRO A 308 -7.87 3.75 -8.98
N ILE A 309 -7.25 3.90 -7.81
CA ILE A 309 -5.96 4.56 -7.67
C ILE A 309 -5.05 3.76 -6.75
N ASN A 310 -3.86 3.43 -7.22
CA ASN A 310 -2.79 2.82 -6.43
C ASN A 310 -1.48 3.62 -6.63
N VAL A 311 -0.94 4.20 -5.56
CA VAL A 311 0.30 4.99 -5.56
C VAL A 311 1.30 4.37 -4.61
N HIS A 312 2.47 3.95 -5.11
CA HIS A 312 3.45 3.23 -4.31
C HIS A 312 4.87 3.33 -4.87
N GLY A 313 5.87 3.00 -4.03
CA GLY A 313 7.21 2.61 -4.46
C GLY A 313 7.35 1.09 -4.62
N THR A 314 8.57 0.59 -4.80
CA THR A 314 8.88 -0.85 -4.85
C THR A 314 10.03 -1.16 -3.91
N HIS A 315 9.84 -2.13 -3.00
CA HIS A 315 10.89 -2.66 -2.15
C HIS A 315 11.70 -3.71 -2.92
N LEU A 316 13.02 -3.56 -2.99
CA LEU A 316 13.91 -4.60 -3.54
C LEU A 316 14.74 -5.22 -2.42
N GLN A 317 14.75 -6.55 -2.33
CA GLN A 317 15.46 -7.26 -1.27
C GLN A 317 16.97 -7.15 -1.47
N ILE A 318 17.72 -6.84 -0.42
CA ILE A 318 19.19 -6.94 -0.44
C ILE A 318 19.53 -8.43 -0.39
N VAL A 319 20.04 -8.99 -1.48
CA VAL A 319 20.39 -10.41 -1.58
C VAL A 319 21.89 -10.68 -1.39
N ASP A 320 22.72 -9.64 -1.46
CA ASP A 320 24.18 -9.76 -1.33
C ASP A 320 24.85 -8.41 -1.00
N LYS A 321 26.06 -8.45 -0.45
CA LYS A 321 26.89 -7.27 -0.09
C LYS A 321 28.34 -7.46 -0.56
N PRO A 322 28.63 -7.32 -1.86
CA PRO A 322 29.93 -7.71 -2.44
C PRO A 322 31.12 -6.83 -1.98
N ALA A 323 30.87 -5.64 -1.45
CA ALA A 323 31.88 -4.74 -0.89
C ALA A 323 31.27 -3.88 0.25
N PRO A 324 32.07 -3.22 1.10
CA PRO A 324 31.56 -2.41 2.21
C PRO A 324 30.51 -1.36 1.81
N ASN A 325 30.61 -0.79 0.61
CA ASN A 325 29.69 0.20 0.06
C ASN A 325 28.89 -0.31 -1.15
N GLN A 326 28.74 -1.63 -1.31
CA GLN A 326 27.98 -2.22 -2.40
C GLN A 326 26.92 -3.21 -1.91
N ILE A 327 25.75 -3.15 -2.53
CA ILE A 327 24.64 -4.07 -2.29
C ILE A 327 24.08 -4.56 -3.61
N LYS A 328 23.73 -5.86 -3.67
CA LYS A 328 22.94 -6.43 -4.77
C LYS A 328 21.50 -6.52 -4.31
N VAL A 329 20.60 -5.89 -5.04
CA VAL A 329 19.18 -5.80 -4.72
C VAL A 329 18.35 -6.54 -5.77
N GLN A 330 17.24 -7.14 -5.36
CA GLN A 330 16.43 -8.03 -6.17
C GLN A 330 14.95 -7.67 -6.12
N PHE A 331 14.31 -7.63 -7.29
CA PHE A 331 12.85 -7.63 -7.37
C PHE A 331 12.26 -8.96 -6.91
N LYS A 332 11.29 -8.93 -6.00
CA LYS A 332 10.69 -10.13 -5.42
C LYS A 332 9.35 -10.54 -6.02
N HIS A 333 8.52 -9.57 -6.36
CA HIS A 333 7.23 -9.86 -6.97
C HIS A 333 7.41 -10.23 -8.44
N SER A 334 6.72 -11.27 -8.91
CA SER A 334 6.91 -11.79 -10.27
C SER A 334 6.44 -10.84 -11.37
N GLN A 335 5.53 -9.90 -11.03
CA GLN A 335 5.03 -8.85 -11.93
C GLN A 335 5.79 -7.52 -11.81
N SER A 336 6.88 -7.49 -11.05
CA SER A 336 7.77 -6.33 -10.93
C SER A 336 9.19 -6.76 -11.27
N TRP A 337 9.66 -6.44 -12.47
CA TRP A 337 10.95 -6.90 -12.97
C TRP A 337 11.42 -6.02 -14.11
N GLY A 338 12.73 -5.92 -14.30
CA GLY A 338 13.41 -5.41 -15.50
C GLY A 338 13.32 -3.91 -15.76
N PHE A 339 12.57 -3.15 -14.96
CA PHE A 339 12.54 -1.69 -15.06
C PHE A 339 13.65 -1.03 -14.23
N ASP A 340 14.04 0.18 -14.63
CA ASP A 340 15.14 0.91 -14.01
C ASP A 340 14.68 1.57 -12.70
N ALA A 341 14.82 0.86 -11.58
CA ALA A 341 14.29 1.30 -10.28
C ALA A 341 15.15 2.35 -9.53
N PHE A 342 16.41 2.51 -9.94
CA PHE A 342 17.38 3.38 -9.29
C PHE A 342 18.24 4.12 -10.32
N ALA A 343 18.66 5.33 -9.98
CA ALA A 343 19.62 6.14 -10.71
C ALA A 343 20.72 6.65 -9.77
N VAL A 344 21.84 7.09 -10.35
CA VAL A 344 22.87 7.81 -9.60
C VAL A 344 22.27 9.09 -9.00
N ASN A 345 22.63 9.37 -7.75
CA ASN A 345 22.09 10.41 -6.86
C ASN A 345 20.70 10.13 -6.26
N ASP A 346 20.12 8.94 -6.48
CA ASP A 346 18.95 8.55 -5.70
C ASP A 346 19.35 8.29 -4.23
N SER A 347 18.53 8.77 -3.30
CA SER A 347 18.60 8.41 -1.89
C SER A 347 17.81 7.12 -1.69
N ILE A 348 18.37 6.19 -0.92
CA ILE A 348 17.72 4.94 -0.53
C ILE A 348 17.66 4.80 0.98
N ASP A 349 16.65 4.08 1.47
CA ASP A 349 16.56 3.65 2.87
C ASP A 349 16.74 2.14 2.98
N PHE A 350 17.42 1.68 4.03
CA PHE A 350 17.56 0.26 4.34
C PHE A 350 16.40 -0.20 5.24
N ILE A 351 15.40 -0.86 4.67
CA ILE A 351 14.16 -1.23 5.36
C ILE A 351 14.26 -2.65 5.91
N ASN A 352 14.04 -2.85 7.21
CA ASN A 352 13.95 -4.19 7.78
C ASN A 352 12.63 -4.85 7.36
N GLY A 353 12.67 -6.00 6.69
CA GLY A 353 11.48 -6.64 6.14
C GLY A 353 10.44 -7.13 7.15
N SER A 354 10.83 -7.28 8.43
CA SER A 354 9.94 -7.75 9.50
C SER A 354 9.28 -6.64 10.31
N THR A 355 9.85 -5.42 10.29
CA THR A 355 9.33 -4.28 11.06
C THR A 355 8.94 -3.10 10.18
N LEU A 356 9.40 -3.09 8.93
CA LEU A 356 9.29 -2.00 7.95
C LEU A 356 9.94 -0.69 8.40
N LEU A 357 10.88 -0.77 9.34
CA LEU A 357 11.62 0.39 9.84
C LEU A 357 12.95 0.54 9.12
N SER A 358 13.33 1.78 8.88
CA SER A 358 14.64 2.12 8.31
C SER A 358 15.75 1.95 9.34
N ALA A 359 16.85 1.30 8.93
CA ALA A 359 18.11 1.22 9.67
C ALA A 359 19.13 2.29 9.25
N GLY A 360 18.72 3.24 8.41
CA GLY A 360 19.56 4.31 7.88
C GLY A 360 19.33 4.53 6.39
N SER A 361 20.05 5.48 5.83
CA SER A 361 19.93 5.90 4.43
C SER A 361 21.31 5.99 3.77
N ALA A 362 21.35 5.91 2.44
CA ALA A 362 22.55 6.13 1.64
C ALA A 362 22.21 6.77 0.30
N VAL A 363 23.21 7.35 -0.36
CA VAL A 363 23.07 7.88 -1.72
C VAL A 363 23.72 6.92 -2.71
N VAL A 364 23.00 6.62 -3.79
CA VAL A 364 23.50 5.77 -4.88
C VAL A 364 24.52 6.54 -5.71
N THR A 365 25.74 6.03 -5.80
CA THR A 365 26.84 6.59 -6.61
C THR A 365 27.10 5.78 -7.88
N GLY A 366 26.59 4.56 -7.96
CA GLY A 366 26.69 3.71 -9.15
C GLY A 366 25.54 2.70 -9.23
N VAL A 367 25.06 2.44 -10.45
CA VAL A 367 24.01 1.46 -10.74
C VAL A 367 24.49 0.55 -11.85
N THR A 368 24.36 -0.76 -11.66
CA THR A 368 24.64 -1.76 -12.70
C THR A 368 23.54 -2.79 -12.71
N ARG A 369 22.78 -2.87 -13.81
CA ARG A 369 21.83 -3.96 -14.02
C ARG A 369 22.62 -5.25 -14.24
N VAL A 370 22.40 -6.23 -13.36
CA VAL A 370 23.04 -7.55 -13.45
C VAL A 370 22.21 -8.44 -14.37
N ASP A 371 20.89 -8.44 -14.18
CA ASP A 371 19.90 -9.09 -15.03
C ASP A 371 18.53 -8.39 -14.84
N ASP A 372 17.44 -8.99 -15.30
CA ASP A 372 16.10 -8.40 -15.21
C ASP A 372 15.51 -8.43 -13.79
N TYR A 373 16.13 -9.10 -12.83
CA TYR A 373 15.70 -9.16 -11.44
C TYR A 373 16.67 -8.48 -10.49
N ASN A 374 17.97 -8.47 -10.81
CA ASN A 374 19.04 -8.07 -9.91
C ASN A 374 19.75 -6.80 -10.37
N ILE A 375 19.95 -5.87 -9.44
CA ILE A 375 20.66 -4.61 -9.64
C ILE A 375 21.78 -4.51 -8.61
N LEU A 376 22.99 -4.18 -9.04
CA LEU A 376 24.10 -3.84 -8.15
C LEU A 376 24.12 -2.32 -7.94
N LEU A 377 24.04 -1.90 -6.69
CA LEU A 377 24.15 -0.50 -6.28
C LEU A 377 25.49 -0.27 -5.57
N THR A 378 26.18 0.80 -5.95
CA THR A 378 27.32 1.35 -5.20
C THR A 378 26.85 2.59 -4.46
N LEU A 379 27.27 2.71 -3.20
CA LEU A 379 26.79 3.73 -2.26
C LEU A 379 27.90 4.71 -1.91
N ASP A 380 27.50 5.90 -1.46
CA ASP A 380 28.37 6.98 -0.98
C ASP A 380 29.07 6.66 0.35
N GLN A 381 28.57 5.65 1.07
CA GLN A 381 29.06 5.24 2.37
C GLN A 381 28.99 3.71 2.55
N ASN A 382 29.61 3.22 3.62
CA ASN A 382 29.53 1.81 3.97
C ASN A 382 28.11 1.45 4.43
N VAL A 383 27.66 0.26 4.05
CA VAL A 383 26.40 -0.33 4.51
C VAL A 383 26.48 -0.54 6.03
N PRO A 384 25.48 -0.10 6.82
CA PRO A 384 25.47 -0.32 8.26
C PRO A 384 25.63 -1.80 8.62
N SER A 385 26.36 -2.11 9.69
CA SER A 385 26.65 -3.50 10.10
C SER A 385 25.39 -4.29 10.47
N SER A 386 24.33 -3.61 10.92
CA SER A 386 23.02 -4.19 11.23
C SER A 386 22.24 -4.63 9.98
N VAL A 387 22.58 -4.10 8.80
CA VAL A 387 21.90 -4.43 7.54
C VAL A 387 22.43 -5.76 7.00
N THR A 388 21.59 -6.78 7.06
CA THR A 388 21.89 -8.16 6.62
C THR A 388 21.16 -8.51 5.32
N ALA A 389 21.81 -9.32 4.48
CA ALA A 389 21.19 -9.85 3.27
C ALA A 389 20.01 -10.76 3.63
N ASN A 390 19.00 -10.78 2.75
CA ASN A 390 17.74 -11.51 2.84
C ASN A 390 16.79 -11.08 3.98
N THR A 391 17.21 -10.19 4.87
CA THR A 391 16.35 -9.60 5.91
C THR A 391 15.97 -8.16 5.57
N TYR A 392 16.88 -7.42 4.93
CA TYR A 392 16.67 -6.03 4.56
C TYR A 392 16.28 -5.84 3.09
N PHE A 393 15.56 -4.77 2.85
CA PHE A 393 15.14 -4.27 1.56
C PHE A 393 15.70 -2.86 1.36
N VAL A 394 15.70 -2.41 0.12
CA VAL A 394 15.89 -1.01 -0.21
C VAL A 394 14.59 -0.44 -0.73
N GLU A 395 14.31 0.78 -0.29
CA GLU A 395 13.28 1.62 -0.87
C GLU A 395 13.94 2.85 -1.48
N ASN A 396 13.47 3.29 -2.64
CA ASN A 396 13.96 4.51 -3.27
C ASN A 396 13.30 5.75 -2.66
N ALA A 397 13.97 6.39 -1.70
CA ALA A 397 13.47 7.55 -0.99
C ALA A 397 13.33 8.80 -1.89
N THR A 398 14.08 8.90 -2.98
CA THR A 398 13.95 10.02 -3.96
C THR A 398 12.62 9.98 -4.71
N TRP A 399 12.10 8.79 -4.99
CA TRP A 399 10.91 8.60 -5.82
C TRP A 399 9.64 8.41 -4.98
N ASN A 400 9.32 9.47 -4.23
CA ASN A 400 8.14 9.57 -3.36
C ASN A 400 7.36 10.85 -3.70
N PRO A 401 6.18 10.78 -4.35
CA PRO A 401 5.45 11.97 -4.74
C PRO A 401 4.65 12.58 -3.59
N ASN A 402 4.41 13.90 -3.66
CA ASN A 402 3.22 14.48 -3.03
C ASN A 402 1.99 14.08 -3.86
N VAL A 403 0.89 13.77 -3.21
CA VAL A 403 -0.34 13.28 -3.84
C VAL A 403 -1.52 14.16 -3.44
N THR A 404 -2.33 14.55 -4.40
CA THR A 404 -3.58 15.30 -4.18
C THR A 404 -4.68 14.66 -4.99
N ILE A 405 -5.71 14.15 -4.30
CA ILE A 405 -6.87 13.50 -4.91
C ILE A 405 -8.11 14.23 -4.40
N THR A 406 -8.77 15.00 -5.28
CA THR A 406 -9.88 15.86 -4.85
C THR A 406 -11.10 15.82 -5.77
N GLY A 407 -12.28 16.07 -5.18
CA GLY A 407 -13.52 16.27 -5.92
C GLY A 407 -13.94 15.08 -6.79
N SER A 408 -13.46 13.87 -6.51
CA SER A 408 -13.63 12.70 -7.36
C SER A 408 -14.66 11.71 -6.82
N THR A 409 -15.26 10.92 -7.71
CA THR A 409 -16.26 9.89 -7.37
C THR A 409 -15.74 8.50 -7.69
N PHE A 410 -15.92 7.57 -6.75
CA PHE A 410 -15.56 6.16 -6.85
C PHE A 410 -16.81 5.30 -6.68
N GLU A 411 -17.20 4.54 -7.69
CA GLU A 411 -18.45 3.77 -7.69
C GLU A 411 -18.30 2.41 -8.39
N SER A 412 -19.06 1.42 -7.92
CA SER A 412 -19.05 0.05 -8.45
C SER A 412 -17.65 -0.59 -8.41
N ILE A 413 -17.00 -0.51 -7.24
CA ILE A 413 -15.63 -1.00 -7.00
C ILE A 413 -15.66 -2.20 -6.05
N ALA A 414 -15.27 -3.37 -6.55
CA ALA A 414 -15.24 -4.61 -5.76
C ALA A 414 -14.01 -4.76 -4.84
N THR A 415 -13.06 -3.82 -4.91
CA THR A 415 -11.79 -3.83 -4.18
C THR A 415 -11.62 -2.58 -3.32
N ARG A 416 -10.40 -2.03 -3.21
CA ARG A 416 -10.13 -0.78 -2.51
C ARG A 416 -10.45 0.40 -3.43
N GLY A 417 -10.72 1.57 -2.86
CA GLY A 417 -10.90 2.81 -3.63
C GLY A 417 -9.56 3.45 -3.99
N ILE A 418 -8.82 3.87 -2.97
CA ILE A 418 -7.48 4.46 -3.09
C ILE A 418 -6.52 3.63 -2.22
N LEU A 419 -5.48 3.06 -2.83
CA LEU A 419 -4.29 2.56 -2.14
C LEU A 419 -3.17 3.60 -2.30
N VAL A 420 -2.70 4.23 -1.23
CA VAL A 420 -1.69 5.29 -1.33
C VAL A 420 -0.64 5.21 -0.24
N THR A 421 0.61 5.06 -0.67
CA THR A 421 1.74 4.73 0.21
C THR A 421 3.00 5.44 -0.28
N THR A 422 3.17 6.67 0.19
CA THR A 422 4.32 7.50 -0.14
C THR A 422 4.72 8.40 1.03
N ARG A 423 6.03 8.69 1.14
CA ARG A 423 6.57 9.64 2.13
C ARG A 423 6.12 11.08 1.88
N GLY A 424 5.76 11.43 0.64
CA GLY A 424 5.30 12.79 0.32
C GLY A 424 3.99 13.13 1.02
N ASN A 425 3.62 14.41 0.96
CA ASN A 425 2.34 14.85 1.53
C ASN A 425 1.18 14.27 0.72
N VAL A 426 0.22 13.64 1.40
CA VAL A 426 -0.98 13.09 0.78
C VAL A 426 -2.20 13.89 1.23
N LEU A 427 -2.99 14.37 0.27
CA LEU A 427 -4.29 15.01 0.50
C LEU A 427 -5.38 14.23 -0.27
N ILE A 428 -6.35 13.68 0.45
CA ILE A 428 -7.56 13.05 -0.10
C ILE A 428 -8.74 13.86 0.41
N ASP A 429 -9.32 14.70 -0.44
CA ASP A 429 -10.25 15.74 0.00
C ASP A 429 -11.49 15.92 -0.89
N HIS A 430 -12.67 16.06 -0.29
CA HIS A 430 -13.94 16.24 -1.03
C HIS A 430 -14.28 15.12 -2.04
N ASN A 431 -13.90 13.87 -1.78
CA ASN A 431 -14.25 12.74 -2.63
C ASN A 431 -15.50 12.00 -2.15
N THR A 432 -16.15 11.27 -3.06
CA THR A 432 -17.31 10.42 -2.76
C THR A 432 -17.02 8.96 -3.08
N PHE A 433 -17.14 8.08 -2.09
CA PHE A 433 -16.98 6.64 -2.23
C PHE A 433 -18.33 5.95 -2.09
N ASN A 434 -18.81 5.33 -3.15
CA ASN A 434 -20.11 4.67 -3.21
C ASN A 434 -19.95 3.16 -3.26
N ARG A 435 -20.34 2.49 -2.16
CA ARG A 435 -20.50 1.03 -2.09
C ARG A 435 -19.24 0.26 -2.50
N THR A 436 -18.07 0.79 -2.19
CA THR A 436 -16.79 0.08 -2.32
C THR A 436 -16.80 -1.13 -1.38
N GLU A 437 -16.48 -2.33 -1.87
CA GLU A 437 -16.61 -3.56 -1.06
C GLU A 437 -15.48 -3.74 -0.03
N MET A 438 -14.25 -3.32 -0.35
CA MET A 438 -13.15 -3.31 0.63
C MET A 438 -13.00 -1.90 1.23
N SER A 439 -11.79 -1.53 1.64
CA SER A 439 -11.50 -0.20 2.17
C SER A 439 -11.63 0.87 1.08
N ALA A 440 -12.38 1.94 1.34
CA ALA A 440 -12.38 3.10 0.45
C ALA A 440 -10.98 3.71 0.34
N ILE A 441 -10.24 3.75 1.46
CA ILE A 441 -8.85 4.18 1.50
C ILE A 441 -8.03 3.14 2.26
N LEU A 442 -6.98 2.62 1.63
CA LEU A 442 -5.98 1.76 2.23
C LEU A 442 -4.62 2.48 2.21
N ILE A 443 -3.97 2.53 3.37
CA ILE A 443 -2.57 2.92 3.51
C ILE A 443 -1.85 1.68 4.01
N ALA A 444 -0.99 1.12 3.18
CA ALA A 444 -0.17 -0.05 3.50
C ALA A 444 1.31 0.35 3.62
N ASP A 445 2.14 -0.66 3.84
CA ASP A 445 3.58 -0.71 3.59
C ASP A 445 3.85 -2.22 3.52
N ASP A 446 4.35 -2.75 2.41
CA ASP A 446 4.46 -4.20 2.26
C ASP A 446 5.78 -4.61 1.64
N ALA A 447 6.59 -5.34 2.42
CA ALA A 447 7.82 -5.96 1.97
C ALA A 447 7.77 -7.51 2.05
N ASN A 448 6.57 -8.11 2.00
CA ASN A 448 6.39 -9.56 2.16
C ASN A 448 5.55 -10.21 1.05
N SER A 449 4.55 -9.52 0.48
CA SER A 449 3.68 -10.09 -0.56
C SER A 449 3.89 -9.43 -1.93
N TRP A 450 3.34 -8.24 -2.11
CA TRP A 450 3.46 -7.44 -3.33
C TRP A 450 4.80 -6.72 -3.40
N TYR A 451 5.46 -6.50 -2.25
CA TYR A 451 6.71 -5.72 -2.17
C TYR A 451 6.50 -4.28 -2.67
N GLU A 452 5.26 -3.81 -2.51
CA GLU A 452 4.77 -2.53 -2.96
C GLU A 452 4.39 -1.74 -1.71
N SER A 453 4.64 -0.43 -1.76
CA SER A 453 4.32 0.53 -0.70
C SER A 453 5.44 0.74 0.29
N GLY A 454 5.65 2.01 0.66
CA GLY A 454 6.50 2.41 1.78
C GLY A 454 5.75 3.30 2.75
N MET A 455 6.40 3.65 3.85
CA MET A 455 5.83 4.47 4.93
C MET A 455 5.29 5.84 4.47
N VAL A 456 4.14 6.22 5.02
CA VAL A 456 3.59 7.58 4.92
C VAL A 456 4.06 8.47 6.07
N ARG A 457 4.29 9.76 5.76
CA ARG A 457 4.80 10.73 6.74
C ARG A 457 3.88 11.91 7.02
N ASN A 458 2.94 12.19 6.14
CA ASN A 458 1.95 13.24 6.31
C ASN A 458 0.73 12.97 5.42
N VAL A 459 -0.39 12.60 6.02
CA VAL A 459 -1.62 12.28 5.29
C VAL A 459 -2.80 13.05 5.87
N THR A 460 -3.55 13.71 5.00
CA THR A 460 -4.81 14.36 5.32
C THR A 460 -5.94 13.72 4.51
N ILE A 461 -6.93 13.15 5.20
CA ILE A 461 -8.16 12.62 4.62
C ILE A 461 -9.30 13.48 5.15
N SER A 462 -9.81 14.40 4.32
CA SER A 462 -10.76 15.41 4.76
C SER A 462 -12.00 15.56 3.90
N ASN A 463 -13.12 15.92 4.52
CA ASN A 463 -14.35 16.30 3.82
C ASN A 463 -14.87 15.27 2.79
N ASN A 464 -14.50 14.00 2.93
CA ASN A 464 -14.95 12.94 2.03
C ASN A 464 -16.31 12.38 2.51
N THR A 465 -17.06 11.84 1.56
CA THR A 465 -18.31 11.12 1.82
C THR A 465 -18.13 9.63 1.56
N PHE A 466 -18.41 8.80 2.55
CA PHE A 466 -18.34 7.35 2.44
C PHE A 466 -19.73 6.74 2.57
N ASN A 467 -20.24 6.19 1.47
CA ASN A 467 -21.60 5.67 1.34
C ASN A 467 -21.63 4.15 1.29
N ASN A 468 -22.00 3.52 2.41
CA ASN A 468 -22.17 2.07 2.54
C ASN A 468 -20.96 1.24 2.08
N THR A 469 -19.75 1.78 2.26
CA THR A 469 -18.48 1.09 2.04
C THR A 469 -18.35 -0.12 2.97
N GLY A 470 -17.84 -1.24 2.46
CA GLY A 470 -17.51 -2.46 3.22
C GLY A 470 -16.28 -2.30 4.12
N ASN A 471 -15.72 -3.42 4.60
CA ASN A 471 -14.55 -3.55 5.50
C ASN A 471 -14.31 -2.38 6.50
N SER A 472 -13.06 -2.20 6.94
CA SER A 472 -12.64 -0.92 7.51
C SER A 472 -12.63 0.11 6.39
N VAL A 473 -13.48 1.13 6.48
CA VAL A 473 -13.68 2.14 5.42
C VAL A 473 -12.39 2.87 5.13
N ILE A 474 -11.64 3.21 6.18
CA ILE A 474 -10.25 3.66 6.11
C ILE A 474 -9.41 2.66 6.90
N SER A 475 -8.43 2.05 6.23
CA SER A 475 -7.49 1.11 6.85
C SER A 475 -6.06 1.60 6.69
N ILE A 476 -5.33 1.71 7.79
CA ILE A 476 -3.90 2.00 7.82
C ILE A 476 -3.22 0.75 8.41
N GLU A 477 -2.70 -0.09 7.52
CA GLU A 477 -2.36 -1.47 7.80
C GLU A 477 -1.05 -1.86 7.08
N PRO A 478 0.11 -1.47 7.63
CA PRO A 478 1.39 -1.97 7.15
C PRO A 478 1.50 -3.48 7.41
N SER A 479 2.12 -4.22 6.49
CA SER A 479 2.35 -5.66 6.64
C SER A 479 3.47 -5.90 7.66
N ALA A 480 3.26 -6.81 8.62
CA ALA A 480 4.19 -7.01 9.73
C ALA A 480 4.57 -5.72 10.51
N PRO A 481 3.61 -4.96 11.05
CA PRO A 481 3.95 -3.79 11.84
C PRO A 481 4.70 -4.20 13.10
N SER A 482 5.72 -3.42 13.46
CA SER A 482 6.13 -3.34 14.85
C SER A 482 4.91 -3.02 15.72
N THR A 483 4.66 -3.84 16.74
CA THR A 483 3.64 -3.59 17.76
C THR A 483 4.14 -2.68 18.86
N ASN A 484 5.40 -2.24 18.80
CA ASN A 484 5.98 -1.29 19.74
C ASN A 484 5.58 0.15 19.32
N PRO A 485 4.84 0.90 20.17
CA PRO A 485 4.38 2.25 19.86
C PRO A 485 5.51 3.29 19.74
N ASP A 486 6.75 2.97 20.11
CA ASP A 486 7.92 3.82 19.83
C ASP A 486 8.52 3.61 18.44
N LYS A 487 8.17 2.50 17.81
CA LYS A 487 8.73 2.02 16.54
C LYS A 487 7.61 1.92 15.52
N THR A 488 7.08 3.06 15.11
CA THR A 488 5.93 3.18 14.21
C THR A 488 6.38 3.30 12.76
N VAL A 489 5.72 2.57 11.86
CA VAL A 489 5.96 2.66 10.41
C VAL A 489 5.52 4.01 9.88
N HIS A 490 4.31 4.44 10.22
CA HIS A 490 3.68 5.64 9.70
C HIS A 490 3.74 6.80 10.69
N SER A 491 3.60 8.03 10.19
CA SER A 491 3.47 9.20 11.04
C SER A 491 2.52 10.26 10.49
N ASN A 492 1.94 11.05 11.38
CA ASN A 492 1.16 12.25 11.10
C ASN A 492 0.03 12.02 10.09
N ILE A 493 -1.00 11.30 10.53
CA ILE A 493 -2.21 11.01 9.76
C ILE A 493 -3.38 11.74 10.41
N SER A 494 -4.11 12.53 9.62
CA SER A 494 -5.29 13.27 10.04
C SER A 494 -6.50 12.88 9.20
N ILE A 495 -7.58 12.48 9.86
CA ILE A 495 -8.87 12.11 9.28
C ILE A 495 -9.93 13.04 9.88
N SER A 496 -10.41 14.00 9.10
CA SER A 496 -11.28 15.05 9.64
C SER A 496 -12.36 15.60 8.72
N GLY A 497 -13.53 15.94 9.26
CA GLY A 497 -14.61 16.53 8.47
C GLY A 497 -15.31 15.55 7.52
N ASN A 498 -15.00 14.25 7.61
CA ASN A 498 -15.60 13.25 6.73
C ASN A 498 -17.00 12.88 7.20
N THR A 499 -17.87 12.48 6.25
CA THR A 499 -19.22 12.02 6.53
C THR A 499 -19.36 10.53 6.16
N PHE A 500 -19.87 9.75 7.11
CA PHE A 500 -20.05 8.30 6.97
C PHE A 500 -21.53 7.92 6.98
N TYR A 501 -21.94 7.14 5.98
CA TYR A 501 -23.26 6.53 5.90
C TYR A 501 -23.09 5.00 5.92
N LYS A 502 -23.52 4.36 7.01
CA LYS A 502 -23.51 2.90 7.14
C LYS A 502 -24.88 2.41 7.61
N THR A 503 -25.80 2.30 6.67
CA THR A 503 -27.21 1.95 6.93
C THR A 503 -27.29 0.60 7.67
N GLY A 504 -27.88 0.62 8.87
CA GLY A 504 -28.07 -0.58 9.71
C GLY A 504 -26.79 -1.21 10.27
N GLY A 505 -25.65 -0.49 10.26
CA GLY A 505 -24.37 -1.04 10.70
C GLY A 505 -23.45 -0.04 11.38
N THR A 506 -22.15 -0.38 11.40
CA THR A 506 -21.10 0.41 12.05
C THR A 506 -19.95 0.62 11.07
N THR A 507 -19.53 1.86 10.90
CA THR A 507 -18.33 2.21 10.14
C THR A 507 -17.11 1.85 10.96
N SER A 508 -16.20 1.07 10.38
CA SER A 508 -14.95 0.65 11.04
C SER A 508 -13.75 1.42 10.48
N ILE A 509 -12.85 1.86 11.37
CA ILE A 509 -11.57 2.51 11.04
C ILE A 509 -10.46 1.70 11.70
N TYR A 510 -9.42 1.35 10.93
CA TYR A 510 -8.24 0.67 11.45
C TYR A 510 -7.00 1.55 11.30
N ALA A 511 -6.21 1.65 12.36
CA ALA A 511 -5.07 2.55 12.49
C ALA A 511 -3.88 1.86 13.18
N GLY A 512 -3.02 1.20 12.40
CA GLY A 512 -1.86 0.44 12.89
C GLY A 512 -0.52 1.14 12.70
N SER A 513 0.33 1.09 13.74
CA SER A 513 1.74 1.53 13.72
C SER A 513 1.94 2.99 13.30
N ILE A 514 1.30 3.92 14.01
CA ILE A 514 1.28 5.36 13.68
C ILE A 514 1.80 6.21 14.84
N ASN A 515 2.71 7.14 14.57
CA ASN A 515 3.01 8.25 15.47
C ASN A 515 2.25 9.51 15.02
N GLY A 516 1.21 9.88 15.76
CA GLY A 516 0.35 11.03 15.46
C GLY A 516 -0.84 10.65 14.58
N PHE A 517 -1.87 10.05 15.17
CA PHE A 517 -3.12 9.71 14.50
C PHE A 517 -4.27 10.58 15.03
N ASN A 518 -4.83 11.42 14.17
CA ASN A 518 -5.93 12.33 14.52
C ASN A 518 -7.21 11.92 13.78
N PHE A 519 -8.26 11.54 14.52
CA PHE A 519 -9.60 11.29 13.99
C PHE A 519 -10.59 12.30 14.59
N THR A 520 -10.78 13.43 13.91
CA THR A 520 -11.45 14.59 14.51
C THR A 520 -12.53 15.20 13.65
N ASN A 521 -13.62 15.67 14.27
CA ASN A 521 -14.69 16.41 13.60
C ASN A 521 -15.35 15.64 12.43
N ASN A 522 -15.43 14.32 12.51
CA ASN A 522 -16.15 13.51 11.53
C ASN A 522 -17.61 13.29 11.93
N THR A 523 -18.49 13.02 10.96
CA THR A 523 -19.92 12.82 11.19
C THR A 523 -20.34 11.42 10.77
N ALA A 524 -20.85 10.62 11.71
CA ALA A 524 -21.61 9.42 11.40
C ALA A 524 -23.07 9.80 11.16
N GLN A 525 -23.41 10.00 9.89
CA GLN A 525 -24.75 10.40 9.47
C GLN A 525 -25.74 9.22 9.54
N GLU A 526 -25.27 8.00 9.26
CA GLU A 526 -26.00 6.76 9.51
C GLU A 526 -25.07 5.70 10.11
N GLY A 527 -25.58 4.95 11.09
CA GLY A 527 -24.82 3.90 11.77
C GLY A 527 -23.86 4.41 12.85
N GLY A 528 -23.11 3.48 13.42
CA GLY A 528 -22.11 3.75 14.46
C GLY A 528 -20.70 4.01 13.92
N LEU A 529 -19.77 4.28 14.84
CA LEU A 529 -18.33 4.30 14.59
C LEU A 529 -17.61 3.31 15.50
N GLN A 530 -16.68 2.55 14.92
CA GLN A 530 -15.71 1.74 15.62
C GLN A 530 -14.31 2.14 15.14
N ILE A 531 -13.43 2.50 16.07
CA ILE A 531 -12.05 2.91 15.80
C ILE A 531 -11.11 1.95 16.50
N ASN A 532 -10.23 1.30 15.74
CA ASN A 532 -9.20 0.43 16.28
C ASN A 532 -7.81 1.01 16.01
N ALA A 533 -7.12 1.42 17.07
CA ALA A 533 -5.73 1.89 17.00
C ALA A 533 -4.80 0.87 17.65
N GLN A 534 -3.73 0.49 16.94
CA GLN A 534 -2.80 -0.55 17.37
C GLN A 534 -1.35 -0.10 17.25
N GLY A 535 -0.52 -0.38 18.25
CA GLY A 535 0.93 -0.15 18.19
C GLY A 535 1.29 1.30 17.85
N SER A 536 0.46 2.25 18.30
CA SER A 536 0.50 3.65 17.90
C SER A 536 0.71 4.56 19.12
N LYS A 537 1.14 5.80 18.88
CA LYS A 537 1.25 6.84 19.91
C LYS A 537 0.77 8.19 19.40
N ASN A 538 0.48 9.11 20.32
CA ASN A 538 -0.08 10.42 20.02
C ASN A 538 -1.42 10.32 19.26
N VAL A 539 -2.31 9.47 19.75
CA VAL A 539 -3.65 9.26 19.18
C VAL A 539 -4.62 10.31 19.72
N LYS A 540 -5.37 10.97 18.84
CA LYS A 540 -6.41 11.95 19.19
C LYS A 540 -7.73 11.61 18.51
N ILE A 541 -8.79 11.50 19.30
CA ILE A 541 -10.16 11.25 18.82
C ILE A 541 -11.07 12.29 19.49
N ALA A 542 -11.57 13.26 18.73
CA ALA A 542 -12.31 14.40 19.29
C ALA A 542 -13.34 15.02 18.33
N GLY A 543 -14.42 15.61 18.85
CA GLY A 543 -15.36 16.41 18.05
C GLY A 543 -16.19 15.67 17.00
N ASN A 544 -16.14 14.33 16.95
CA ASN A 544 -16.98 13.53 16.06
C ASN A 544 -18.46 13.54 16.51
N THR A 545 -19.38 13.59 15.53
CA THR A 545 -20.83 13.69 15.78
C THR A 545 -21.59 12.49 15.22
N PHE A 546 -22.78 12.25 15.76
CA PHE A 546 -23.63 11.11 15.40
C PHE A 546 -25.07 11.61 15.21
N ALA A 547 -25.64 11.37 14.04
CA ALA A 547 -27.01 11.82 13.74
C ALA A 547 -28.09 10.88 14.33
N GLN A 548 -27.72 9.63 14.63
CA GLN A 548 -28.62 8.61 15.15
C GLN A 548 -28.33 8.30 16.62
N ASN A 549 -29.39 8.05 17.39
CA ASN A 549 -29.30 7.60 18.78
C ASN A 549 -29.12 6.08 18.86
N GLY A 550 -28.51 5.59 19.95
CA GLY A 550 -28.39 4.14 20.21
C GLY A 550 -27.45 3.39 19.25
N VAL A 551 -26.62 4.11 18.50
CA VAL A 551 -25.63 3.52 17.60
C VAL A 551 -24.34 3.12 18.34
N THR A 552 -23.58 2.19 17.76
CA THR A 552 -22.28 1.78 18.29
C THR A 552 -21.29 2.94 18.31
N LYS A 553 -20.60 3.10 19.43
CA LYS A 553 -19.50 4.06 19.62
C LYS A 553 -18.37 3.35 20.35
N GLU A 554 -17.42 2.80 19.61
CA GLU A 554 -16.35 1.99 20.19
C GLU A 554 -14.96 2.48 19.80
N ILE A 555 -14.05 2.44 20.76
CA ILE A 555 -12.63 2.65 20.56
C ILE A 555 -11.89 1.46 21.16
N THR A 556 -11.07 0.79 20.35
CA THR A 556 -10.12 -0.22 20.81
C THR A 556 -8.72 0.32 20.67
N LEU A 557 -7.96 0.28 21.76
CA LEU A 557 -6.57 0.71 21.84
C LEU A 557 -5.72 -0.51 22.21
N SER A 558 -4.86 -0.97 21.31
CA SER A 558 -4.06 -2.18 21.53
C SER A 558 -2.58 -1.88 21.43
N ASN A 559 -1.76 -2.40 22.36
CA ASN A 559 -0.30 -2.23 22.30
C ASN A 559 0.13 -0.74 22.29
N MET A 560 -0.50 0.08 23.13
CA MET A 560 -0.24 1.52 23.21
C MET A 560 0.01 1.97 24.64
N TYR A 561 0.62 3.15 24.81
CA TYR A 561 0.80 3.76 26.12
C TYR A 561 -0.52 4.22 26.72
N THR A 562 -0.77 3.90 27.99
CA THR A 562 -1.90 4.48 28.73
C THR A 562 -1.72 5.98 28.91
N ASN A 563 -2.82 6.73 28.83
CA ASN A 563 -2.89 8.18 29.10
C ASN A 563 -2.05 9.08 28.17
N THR A 564 -1.60 8.58 27.03
CA THR A 564 -0.93 9.40 25.99
C THR A 564 -1.87 9.75 24.84
N ASP A 565 -3.01 9.08 24.77
CA ASP A 565 -4.10 9.41 23.86
C ASP A 565 -4.98 10.55 24.40
N THR A 566 -5.57 11.30 23.49
CA THR A 566 -6.54 12.37 23.79
C THR A 566 -7.89 11.98 23.21
N ILE A 567 -8.79 11.48 24.05
CA ILE A 567 -10.15 11.08 23.65
C ILE A 567 -11.16 12.03 24.32
N ASP A 568 -12.02 12.65 23.52
CA ASP A 568 -13.07 13.53 24.03
C ASP A 568 -14.21 12.73 24.67
N ALA A 569 -14.26 12.79 26.00
CA ALA A 569 -15.22 12.06 26.81
C ALA A 569 -16.69 12.46 26.52
N SER A 570 -16.94 13.68 26.00
CA SER A 570 -18.31 14.13 25.69
C SER A 570 -18.99 13.29 24.60
N GLN A 571 -18.19 12.58 23.79
CA GLN A 571 -18.68 11.76 22.70
C GLN A 571 -19.22 10.39 23.14
N SER A 572 -18.96 10.00 24.41
CA SER A 572 -19.46 8.78 25.04
C SER A 572 -19.08 7.49 24.30
N PHE A 573 -17.83 7.37 23.85
CA PHE A 573 -17.29 6.11 23.33
C PHE A 573 -17.06 5.10 24.46
N THR A 574 -17.36 3.83 24.20
CA THR A 574 -16.84 2.71 24.99
C THR A 574 -15.39 2.47 24.60
N ILE A 575 -14.47 2.53 25.58
CA ILE A 575 -13.03 2.39 25.33
C ILE A 575 -12.55 1.05 25.89
N THR A 576 -11.99 0.22 25.02
CA THR A 576 -11.31 -1.04 25.36
C THR A 576 -9.81 -0.87 25.17
N ARG A 577 -9.02 -1.31 26.16
CA ARG A 577 -7.55 -1.25 26.12
C ARG A 577 -6.93 -2.63 26.29
N ASN A 578 -6.12 -3.06 25.31
CA ASN A 578 -5.50 -4.40 25.28
C ASN A 578 -3.97 -4.28 25.30
N ASN A 579 -3.30 -5.06 26.17
CA ASN A 579 -1.84 -5.19 26.19
C ASN A 579 -1.10 -3.82 26.20
N ASN A 580 -1.46 -2.93 27.13
CA ASN A 580 -0.91 -1.58 27.14
C ASN A 580 0.57 -1.54 27.54
N TYR A 581 1.32 -0.63 26.91
CA TYR A 581 2.67 -0.30 27.31
C TYR A 581 2.64 0.71 28.45
N VAL A 582 3.65 0.64 29.32
CA VAL A 582 3.93 1.68 30.31
C VAL A 582 5.08 2.53 29.77
N PRO A 583 4.88 3.84 29.55
CA PRO A 583 5.95 4.71 29.09
C PRO A 583 7.15 4.64 30.05
N VAL A 584 8.34 4.40 29.52
CA VAL A 584 9.58 4.73 30.22
C VAL A 584 9.84 6.20 29.97
N VAL A 585 9.08 7.07 30.65
CA VAL A 585 9.44 8.48 30.69
C VAL A 585 10.46 8.60 31.82
N PRO A 586 11.73 8.98 31.53
CA PRO A 586 12.64 9.37 32.59
C PRO A 586 11.94 10.46 33.40
N GLY A 587 11.83 10.28 34.71
CA GLY A 587 11.28 11.30 35.59
C GLY A 587 12.08 12.59 35.40
N SER A 588 11.47 13.76 35.64
CA SER A 588 12.17 15.05 35.49
C SER A 588 13.45 15.16 36.34
N ASN A 589 13.56 14.33 37.37
CA ASN A 589 14.70 14.24 38.27
C ASN A 589 15.65 13.08 37.94
N ASP A 590 15.36 12.28 36.91
CA ASP A 590 16.25 11.20 36.51
C ASP A 590 17.54 11.76 35.91
N ILE A 591 18.61 11.04 36.18
CA ILE A 591 19.86 11.23 35.47
C ILE A 591 19.62 10.73 34.02
N PRO A 592 19.93 11.52 32.97
CA PRO A 592 19.71 11.08 31.60
C PRO A 592 20.50 9.79 31.28
N GLN A 593 19.86 8.80 30.66
CA GLN A 593 20.54 7.54 30.31
C GLN A 593 21.68 7.75 29.30
N SER A 594 21.58 8.77 28.44
CA SER A 594 22.57 9.10 27.40
C SER A 594 23.97 9.47 27.93
N GLN A 595 24.10 9.80 29.22
CA GLN A 595 25.39 10.03 29.89
C GLN A 595 25.87 8.83 30.71
N MET A 596 25.06 7.77 30.80
CA MET A 596 25.38 6.56 31.55
C MET A 596 26.05 5.52 30.67
N THR A 597 26.75 4.58 31.31
CA THR A 597 27.21 3.35 30.65
C THR A 597 26.92 2.16 31.55
N ALA A 598 26.55 1.02 30.97
CA ALA A 598 26.29 -0.22 31.70
C ALA A 598 27.33 -1.31 31.40
N THR A 599 27.63 -2.10 32.42
CA THR A 599 28.38 -3.38 32.31
C THR A 599 27.64 -4.44 33.11
N ALA A 600 27.75 -5.71 32.72
CA ALA A 600 27.10 -6.80 33.42
C ALA A 600 28.08 -7.94 33.73
N THR A 601 27.78 -8.72 34.77
CA THR A 601 28.55 -9.94 35.10
C THR A 601 28.33 -11.06 34.08
N SER A 602 27.22 -11.00 33.34
CA SER A 602 26.86 -11.90 32.24
C SER A 602 25.93 -11.18 31.27
N GLN A 603 26.03 -11.48 29.98
CA GLN A 603 25.13 -11.01 28.93
C GLN A 603 25.11 -12.02 27.77
N HIS A 604 23.96 -12.20 27.13
CA HIS A 604 23.85 -12.95 25.88
C HIS A 604 24.18 -12.04 24.67
N SER A 605 24.65 -12.61 23.56
CA SER A 605 24.81 -11.90 22.27
C SER A 605 23.50 -11.20 21.87
N ASP A 606 23.57 -9.96 21.40
CA ASP A 606 22.41 -9.14 21.06
C ASP A 606 21.51 -8.81 22.27
N ASN A 607 21.94 -9.03 23.51
CA ASN A 607 21.25 -8.60 24.73
C ASN A 607 22.24 -8.02 25.75
N GLU A 608 23.11 -7.15 25.27
CA GLU A 608 24.20 -6.54 26.03
C GLU A 608 23.69 -5.59 27.13
N ALA A 609 24.52 -5.35 28.15
CA ALA A 609 24.17 -4.48 29.28
C ALA A 609 23.74 -3.05 28.85
N SER A 610 24.24 -2.54 27.72
CA SER A 610 23.87 -1.22 27.18
C SER A 610 22.40 -1.11 26.81
N LYS A 611 21.73 -2.23 26.50
CA LYS A 611 20.31 -2.29 26.17
C LYS A 611 19.40 -1.99 27.36
N ALA A 612 19.92 -2.03 28.59
CA ALA A 612 19.18 -1.59 29.78
C ALA A 612 19.12 -0.05 29.92
N LEU A 613 19.74 0.72 29.00
CA LEU A 613 19.90 2.18 29.05
C LEU A 613 19.72 2.85 27.68
N ASP A 614 19.12 2.17 26.70
CA ASP A 614 18.98 2.70 25.34
C ASP A 614 17.65 3.44 25.10
N GLY A 615 16.78 3.47 26.11
CA GLY A 615 15.48 4.12 26.04
C GLY A 615 14.49 3.35 25.16
N ASP A 616 14.80 2.11 24.79
CA ASP A 616 13.98 1.22 23.99
C ASP A 616 13.49 0.03 24.81
N SER A 617 12.27 0.14 25.34
CA SER A 617 11.59 -0.93 26.10
C SER A 617 11.40 -2.26 25.36
N SER A 618 11.66 -2.33 24.04
CA SER A 618 11.68 -3.58 23.26
C SER A 618 13.04 -4.26 23.16
N SER A 619 14.11 -3.53 23.52
CA SER A 619 15.45 -4.05 23.71
C SER A 619 15.57 -4.55 25.15
N ILE A 620 16.48 -5.50 25.41
CA ILE A 620 16.75 -5.98 26.78
C ILE A 620 18.24 -6.27 26.96
N TRP A 621 18.76 -5.99 28.15
CA TRP A 621 19.86 -6.78 28.69
C TRP A 621 19.30 -8.14 29.15
N HIS A 622 20.02 -9.22 28.90
CA HIS A 622 19.67 -10.56 29.40
C HIS A 622 20.92 -11.36 29.74
N THR A 623 20.94 -12.04 30.88
CA THR A 623 22.04 -12.96 31.26
C THR A 623 22.21 -14.09 30.25
N GLU A 624 23.44 -14.57 30.08
CA GLU A 624 23.76 -15.71 29.20
C GLU A 624 22.92 -16.93 29.56
N TRP A 625 22.31 -17.55 28.56
CA TRP A 625 21.43 -18.72 28.72
C TRP A 625 22.02 -20.00 28.15
N SER A 626 23.14 -19.93 27.41
CA SER A 626 23.84 -21.10 26.88
C SER A 626 25.36 -20.89 26.77
N PRO A 627 26.17 -21.33 27.76
CA PRO A 627 25.76 -22.01 28.99
C PRO A 627 25.13 -21.03 29.99
N MET A 628 24.08 -21.48 30.68
CA MET A 628 23.35 -20.66 31.63
C MET A 628 24.26 -20.06 32.72
N ALA A 629 24.21 -18.73 32.86
CA ALA A 629 24.86 -18.01 33.95
C ALA A 629 23.93 -17.95 35.17
N ASN A 630 24.19 -18.81 36.16
CA ASN A 630 23.38 -18.89 37.39
C ASN A 630 23.36 -17.58 38.16
N LEU A 631 22.20 -17.23 38.74
CA LEU A 631 22.08 -16.12 39.69
C LEU A 631 22.87 -16.40 40.99
N PRO A 632 23.42 -15.37 41.66
CA PRO A 632 23.21 -13.96 41.38
C PRO A 632 24.02 -13.42 40.19
N GLN A 633 23.35 -12.59 39.38
CA GLN A 633 23.97 -11.83 38.28
C GLN A 633 23.65 -10.35 38.46
N SER A 634 24.49 -9.45 37.94
CA SER A 634 24.32 -8.02 38.14
C SER A 634 24.57 -7.20 36.89
N VAL A 635 23.89 -6.06 36.82
CA VAL A 635 24.18 -4.96 35.93
C VAL A 635 24.65 -3.76 36.76
N THR A 636 25.78 -3.19 36.37
CA THR A 636 26.42 -2.04 37.02
C THR A 636 26.37 -0.86 36.07
N ILE A 637 25.74 0.22 36.53
CA ILE A 637 25.60 1.49 35.83
C ILE A 637 26.65 2.46 36.38
N ASN A 638 27.43 3.06 35.48
CA ASN A 638 28.19 4.27 35.72
C ASN A 638 27.31 5.46 35.32
N LEU A 639 27.08 6.39 36.25
CA LEU A 639 26.13 7.49 36.07
C LEU A 639 26.66 8.64 35.19
N GLY A 640 27.93 8.60 34.79
CA GLY A 640 28.59 9.68 34.06
C GLY A 640 29.05 10.86 34.93
N GLY A 641 28.74 10.82 36.22
CA GLY A 641 29.08 11.82 37.23
C GLY A 641 28.73 11.33 38.63
N THR A 642 29.07 12.11 39.66
CA THR A 642 28.66 11.82 41.04
C THR A 642 27.36 12.58 41.35
N TYR A 643 26.34 11.87 41.81
CA TYR A 643 25.02 12.42 42.11
C TYR A 643 24.56 11.99 43.50
N SER A 644 23.73 12.81 44.15
CA SER A 644 22.89 12.34 45.27
C SER A 644 21.69 11.61 44.67
N ILE A 645 21.51 10.32 44.97
CA ILE A 645 20.46 9.48 44.40
C ILE A 645 19.65 8.78 45.50
N ALA A 646 18.38 8.46 45.22
CA ALA A 646 17.49 7.85 46.21
C ALA A 646 16.59 6.73 45.66
N GLN A 647 16.59 6.50 44.34
CA GLN A 647 15.76 5.47 43.74
C GLN A 647 16.38 4.87 42.48
N LEU A 648 16.19 3.56 42.30
CA LEU A 648 16.33 2.86 41.03
C LEU A 648 14.96 2.38 40.57
N ARG A 649 14.65 2.60 39.29
CA ARG A 649 13.49 2.03 38.59
C ARG A 649 13.94 1.00 37.57
N TYR A 650 13.28 -0.15 37.58
CA TYR A 650 13.55 -1.30 36.73
C TYR A 650 12.30 -1.64 35.91
N LEU A 651 12.43 -1.63 34.58
CA LEU A 651 11.41 -2.17 33.68
C LEU A 651 11.81 -3.60 33.26
N PRO A 652 10.99 -4.62 33.58
CA PRO A 652 11.17 -5.97 33.05
C PRO A 652 11.00 -6.02 31.52
N ARG A 653 11.45 -7.10 30.87
CA ARG A 653 11.19 -7.35 29.43
C ARG A 653 9.70 -7.21 29.07
N GLN A 654 9.41 -6.61 27.91
CA GLN A 654 8.04 -6.34 27.47
C GLN A 654 7.51 -7.31 26.39
N ASP A 655 8.38 -8.09 25.75
CA ASP A 655 8.05 -9.10 24.75
C ASP A 655 7.23 -10.29 25.32
N ASN A 656 6.83 -11.26 24.50
CA ASN A 656 5.89 -12.33 24.90
C ASN A 656 6.45 -13.39 25.89
N SER A 657 7.56 -13.11 26.57
CA SER A 657 8.20 -14.02 27.53
C SER A 657 8.34 -13.37 28.90
N SER A 658 8.46 -14.21 29.93
CA SER A 658 8.74 -13.78 31.32
C SER A 658 10.16 -14.14 31.77
N ASN A 659 10.96 -14.87 30.98
CA ASN A 659 12.30 -15.29 31.40
C ASN A 659 13.18 -14.09 31.77
N GLY A 660 13.77 -14.13 32.95
CA GLY A 660 14.64 -13.07 33.45
C GLY A 660 13.94 -11.95 34.20
N VAL A 661 12.61 -11.95 34.35
CA VAL A 661 11.93 -10.99 35.24
C VAL A 661 12.51 -11.13 36.65
N ILE A 662 13.25 -10.11 37.11
CA ILE A 662 13.92 -10.10 38.42
C ILE A 662 12.86 -10.03 39.52
N THR A 663 12.84 -11.04 40.41
CA THR A 663 11.88 -11.17 41.52
C THR A 663 12.53 -10.94 42.88
N GLY A 664 13.87 -11.06 42.97
CA GLY A 664 14.66 -10.78 44.16
C GLY A 664 15.87 -9.96 43.78
N TYR A 665 16.19 -8.91 44.56
CA TYR A 665 17.24 -7.97 44.21
C TYR A 665 18.00 -7.40 45.41
N THR A 666 19.21 -6.94 45.12
CA THR A 666 20.02 -6.06 45.96
C THR A 666 20.52 -4.88 45.13
N ILE A 667 20.28 -3.66 45.60
CA ILE A 667 20.86 -2.43 45.05
C ILE A 667 22.06 -2.03 45.90
N SER A 668 23.22 -1.87 45.27
CA SER A 668 24.42 -1.34 45.92
C SER A 668 24.94 -0.12 45.19
N THR A 669 25.55 0.82 45.92
CA THR A 669 26.09 2.08 45.36
C THR A 669 27.58 2.21 45.64
N SER A 670 28.27 3.01 44.83
CA SER A 670 29.71 3.25 44.96
C SER A 670 30.10 4.60 44.38
N THR A 671 31.16 5.22 44.90
CA THR A 671 31.78 6.44 44.36
C THR A 671 33.04 6.15 43.53
N ASP A 672 33.68 5.00 43.75
CA ASP A 672 34.96 4.61 43.12
C ASP A 672 34.81 3.51 42.06
N GLY A 673 33.65 2.84 41.99
CA GLY A 673 33.38 1.72 41.08
C GLY A 673 34.03 0.40 41.51
N ILE A 674 34.67 0.37 42.68
CA ILE A 674 35.40 -0.78 43.23
C ILE A 674 34.69 -1.25 44.51
N THR A 675 34.49 -0.35 45.45
CA THR A 675 33.88 -0.63 46.76
C THR A 675 32.39 -0.31 46.69
N PHE A 676 31.54 -1.34 46.80
CA PHE A 676 30.08 -1.18 46.78
C PHE A 676 29.48 -1.36 48.17
N THR A 677 28.57 -0.46 48.55
CA THR A 677 27.79 -0.54 49.79
C THR A 677 26.34 -0.86 49.48
N ASN A 678 25.74 -1.80 50.20
CA ASN A 678 24.33 -2.15 50.05
C ASN A 678 23.44 -0.96 50.45
N ALA A 679 22.58 -0.52 49.53
CA ALA A 679 21.62 0.55 49.77
C ALA A 679 20.23 -0.01 50.15
N VAL A 680 19.78 -1.06 49.47
CA VAL A 680 18.51 -1.74 49.76
C VAL A 680 18.49 -3.15 49.14
N SER A 681 17.72 -4.05 49.72
CA SER A 681 17.42 -5.36 49.13
C SER A 681 15.93 -5.66 49.31
N GLY A 682 15.36 -6.48 48.43
CA GLY A 682 13.95 -6.79 48.49
C GLY A 682 13.49 -7.75 47.40
N THR A 683 12.18 -7.80 47.21
CA THR A 683 11.53 -8.62 46.20
C THR A 683 10.55 -7.78 45.37
N TRP A 684 10.33 -8.20 44.13
CA TRP A 684 9.33 -7.62 43.23
C TRP A 684 8.39 -8.71 42.72
N ALA A 685 7.17 -8.31 42.35
CA ALA A 685 6.22 -9.21 41.72
C ALA A 685 6.72 -9.69 40.35
N ASP A 686 6.45 -10.96 40.04
CA ASP A 686 6.78 -11.61 38.76
C ASP A 686 5.78 -11.20 37.67
N ASP A 687 5.84 -9.95 37.27
CA ASP A 687 5.02 -9.36 36.22
C ASP A 687 5.80 -8.25 35.49
N LYS A 688 5.26 -7.74 34.38
CA LYS A 688 5.93 -6.78 33.49
C LYS A 688 5.85 -5.31 33.91
N THR A 689 5.21 -4.99 35.03
CA THR A 689 5.08 -3.61 35.51
C THR A 689 6.42 -3.05 35.99
N VAL A 690 6.59 -1.72 35.90
CA VAL A 690 7.78 -1.02 36.42
C VAL A 690 7.94 -1.32 37.91
N LYS A 691 9.17 -1.62 38.31
CA LYS A 691 9.56 -1.92 39.69
C LYS A 691 10.37 -0.76 40.27
N ASN A 692 10.13 -0.45 41.53
CA ASN A 692 10.82 0.63 42.23
C ASN A 692 11.63 0.05 43.40
N ALA A 693 12.86 0.54 43.57
CA ALA A 693 13.69 0.34 44.76
C ALA A 693 14.12 1.70 45.31
N SER A 694 13.47 2.14 46.37
CA SER A 694 13.81 3.38 47.07
C SER A 694 14.76 3.10 48.24
N PHE A 695 15.70 4.00 48.48
CA PHE A 695 16.68 3.92 49.55
C PHE A 695 17.03 5.34 50.06
N PRO A 696 17.61 5.48 51.28
CA PRO A 696 18.07 6.77 51.77
C PRO A 696 19.02 7.45 50.77
N ALA A 697 18.92 8.78 50.66
CA ALA A 697 19.74 9.54 49.72
C ALA A 697 21.24 9.28 49.95
N VAL A 698 21.96 8.91 48.89
CA VAL A 698 23.38 8.56 48.94
C VAL A 698 24.13 9.20 47.77
N SER A 699 25.33 9.70 48.04
CA SER A 699 26.23 10.18 46.99
C SER A 699 26.86 8.99 46.28
N ALA A 700 26.60 8.85 44.98
CA ALA A 700 27.06 7.72 44.18
C ALA A 700 27.48 8.15 42.77
N LYS A 701 28.47 7.46 42.22
CA LYS A 701 28.87 7.50 40.81
C LYS A 701 28.48 6.21 40.08
N TYR A 702 28.32 5.11 40.83
CA TYR A 702 27.93 3.81 40.31
C TYR A 702 26.76 3.24 41.11
N VAL A 703 25.86 2.56 40.40
CA VAL A 703 24.75 1.80 40.98
C VAL A 703 24.79 0.38 40.41
N LYS A 704 24.63 -0.62 41.26
CA LYS A 704 24.64 -2.04 40.89
C LYS A 704 23.32 -2.67 41.30
N LEU A 705 22.56 -3.14 40.31
CA LEU A 705 21.40 -4.00 40.51
C LEU A 705 21.87 -5.45 40.41
N THR A 706 21.80 -6.17 41.53
CA THR A 706 22.08 -7.61 41.59
C THR A 706 20.77 -8.36 41.67
N ALA A 707 20.47 -9.20 40.69
CA ALA A 707 19.35 -10.12 40.72
C ALA A 707 19.71 -11.34 41.56
N THR A 708 19.02 -11.54 42.68
CA THR A 708 19.20 -12.70 43.58
C THR A 708 18.22 -13.82 43.24
N SER A 709 17.08 -13.50 42.63
CA SER A 709 16.16 -14.45 42.00
C SER A 709 15.46 -13.81 40.80
N GLY A 710 15.09 -14.63 39.82
CA GLY A 710 14.34 -14.19 38.64
C GLY A 710 13.65 -15.35 37.95
N HIS A 711 12.63 -15.03 37.15
CA HIS A 711 11.83 -16.03 36.44
C HIS A 711 12.70 -16.90 35.54
N GLY A 712 12.55 -18.22 35.64
CA GLY A 712 13.37 -19.19 34.91
C GLY A 712 14.84 -19.27 35.36
N GLY A 713 15.23 -18.58 36.44
CA GLY A 713 16.61 -18.55 36.93
C GLY A 713 17.54 -17.57 36.19
N TYR A 714 16.98 -16.64 35.41
CA TYR A 714 17.72 -15.62 34.65
C TYR A 714 17.52 -14.22 35.24
N ALA A 715 18.27 -13.24 34.72
CA ALA A 715 17.96 -11.83 34.89
C ALA A 715 17.90 -11.13 33.53
N SER A 716 16.90 -10.28 33.34
CA SER A 716 16.77 -9.42 32.18
C SER A 716 16.26 -8.05 32.59
N VAL A 717 16.63 -7.03 31.81
CA VAL A 717 16.18 -5.66 32.02
C VAL A 717 15.93 -4.99 30.69
N ALA A 718 14.70 -4.49 30.50
CA ALA A 718 14.39 -3.61 29.39
C ALA A 718 14.97 -2.22 29.66
N GLU A 719 14.68 -1.61 30.81
CA GLU A 719 15.15 -0.26 31.12
C GLU A 719 15.51 -0.06 32.60
N LEU A 720 16.55 0.72 32.86
CA LEU A 720 16.94 1.21 34.17
C LEU A 720 16.98 2.73 34.22
N ASN A 721 16.32 3.30 35.23
CA ASN A 721 16.36 4.74 35.50
C ASN A 721 16.80 5.00 36.94
N ILE A 722 17.62 6.05 37.13
CA ILE A 722 18.17 6.43 38.43
C ILE A 722 17.74 7.87 38.74
N GLU A 723 17.01 8.03 39.84
CA GLU A 723 16.47 9.33 40.24
C GLU A 723 17.44 10.09 41.16
N ARG A 724 17.65 11.38 40.87
CA ARG A 724 18.37 12.31 41.75
C ARG A 724 17.52 12.63 42.99
N SER A 725 18.16 12.67 44.15
CA SER A 725 17.53 13.23 45.35
C SER A 725 17.41 14.75 45.21
N THR A 726 16.25 15.30 45.55
CA THR A 726 15.96 16.75 45.54
C THR A 726 16.17 17.44 46.89
N GLN A 727 16.79 16.75 47.86
CA GLN A 727 17.13 17.33 49.17
C GLN A 727 18.50 18.00 49.17
#